data_AF-A0A9E2V5D0-F1
#
_entry.id   AF-A0A9E2V5D0-F1
#
_cell.length_a   1.000
_cell.length_b   1.000
_cell.length_c   1.000
_cell.angle_alpha   90.00
_cell.angle_beta   90.00
_cell.angle_gamma   90.00
#
_symmetry.space_group_name_H-M   'P 1'
#
loop_
_entity.id
_entity.type
_entity.pdbx_description
1 polymer ?
#
loop_
_entity_poly.entity_id
_entity_poly.type
_entity_poly.pdbx_seq_one_letter_code
_entity_poly.pdbx_strand_id
1 'polypeptide(L)'
;MRRTKVISLATAIVLLLPLLLTGVCTPAFGAENPLDGARLEGPAARYGERNIGNPGSHRMGLLPSRPDPALELDASRLVKSTPLKSTVDLTGTLPPIGDQGNQGSCVGWATGYYLKTWWEKREHPSWNLDDTRYVFSPAFVYNQINGGQDQGAFFEDAFPLLENSGDVDIEEFPYDDSDYTTQPSATEKEAAKQYRIPGSPKWGYLFTNDVNQGGLGPFDNSLTEVKSLLDSGRPLVFGIPIFSDFPDTEGNPSSPFYDYGGWNPDSDFLGGHAVYIAGYDDSVGGGEGGFLMVNSWGSGWNGNGQVYLSYEFARKWVWEAWFMDDSDSSPTVTGVSPQTVGPGAKVTIKGTNLGCERRSAKVVFSGSSAAASVSSWSNGQVEAKVPAGAATGDVYVYAWDGERSNGKQVTVDPNAPVPIDLDSSWLLAEGATWPGFDEWVLVMNPNDEAARVQVTFLTPGGQVDGPALSVASQSRLSIHVNDFVPNRDVATVVTATNGVQVCAERAMYVSTADGKWGSHDSIASPGTSNTWYLAEGATWPGFDEWVLVMNPNPEPVEVEVSFQTPGGNVGGPRLSLASGTRGTVHVNDFVPNQDVSTKVNCLTSGAGVVAERSMYVRTPDGKVGCHNSLGAREAAEGWGLAEGATWPGYEEWVLVQNPTGSEADVVFYFLTPDEVFYGPEFTLAAGRRASVRVNDYVPDRDVSTMVFTWYEGQEVVVERAMYVRSPDGKTGAHNAPATAYACTDWYLPEGCTSHGFDEWVLVMNPDAEYRADVLLTFLTPGGPVNGPSVTLPPVSRVSFNVNDYVSGDVATKVESDGYVVCERSVYAGGASGKAGAHSSMGVLAPYVHERSGGFSSGHLPSRQISNLRSAFENDRP
;
A
#
# COMPACT_ATOMS: atom_id res chain seq x y z
N MET A 1 8.13 -9.57 -62.70
CA MET A 1 8.27 -10.86 -63.40
C MET A 1 8.46 -11.97 -62.37
N ARG A 2 7.53 -12.95 -62.37
CA ARG A 2 7.56 -14.36 -61.87
C ARG A 2 8.26 -14.71 -60.53
N ARG A 3 7.48 -15.15 -59.52
CA ARG A 3 7.21 -16.55 -59.05
C ARG A 3 8.34 -17.06 -58.11
N THR A 4 8.16 -17.78 -57.00
CA THR A 4 7.17 -18.80 -56.55
C THR A 4 7.47 -19.08 -55.04
N LYS A 5 6.51 -19.05 -54.10
CA LYS A 5 5.71 -20.17 -53.50
C LYS A 5 6.45 -21.12 -52.49
N VAL A 6 5.98 -21.23 -51.22
CA VAL A 6 5.19 -22.37 -50.61
C VAL A 6 6.12 -23.19 -49.66
N ILE A 7 5.86 -23.65 -48.41
CA ILE A 7 4.74 -24.37 -47.73
C ILE A 7 4.82 -24.20 -46.18
N SER A 8 3.67 -24.44 -45.55
CA SER A 8 3.25 -24.50 -44.14
C SER A 8 3.68 -25.76 -43.33
N LEU A 9 3.58 -25.61 -41.99
CA LEU A 9 3.13 -26.56 -40.96
C LEU A 9 3.95 -27.80 -40.50
N ALA A 10 3.89 -27.95 -39.17
CA ALA A 10 3.86 -29.15 -38.33
C ALA A 10 5.17 -29.62 -37.69
N THR A 11 5.20 -29.52 -36.35
CA THR A 11 6.19 -30.17 -35.48
C THR A 11 5.45 -30.99 -34.43
N ALA A 12 5.73 -32.28 -34.40
CA ALA A 12 5.43 -33.19 -33.30
C ALA A 12 6.55 -34.25 -33.24
N ILE A 13 6.73 -34.87 -32.06
CA ILE A 13 7.58 -36.03 -31.70
C ILE A 13 8.98 -35.64 -31.15
N VAL A 14 9.48 -36.02 -29.96
CA VAL A 14 9.03 -36.76 -28.74
C VAL A 14 10.27 -36.96 -27.81
N LEU A 15 10.03 -37.34 -26.54
CA LEU A 15 10.89 -38.10 -25.57
C LEU A 15 11.72 -37.36 -24.47
N LEU A 16 11.33 -37.70 -23.22
CA LEU A 16 12.11 -38.16 -22.04
C LEU A 16 12.17 -37.29 -20.76
N LEU A 17 11.51 -37.83 -19.71
CA LEU A 17 11.68 -37.62 -18.25
C LEU A 17 13.07 -38.14 -17.77
N PRO A 18 13.63 -37.75 -16.58
CA PRO A 18 12.96 -37.83 -15.26
C PRO A 18 13.29 -36.81 -14.13
N LEU A 19 12.36 -36.76 -13.15
CA LEU A 19 12.41 -36.42 -11.70
C LEU A 19 13.39 -35.36 -11.14
N LEU A 20 12.85 -34.40 -10.36
CA LEU A 20 13.08 -34.26 -8.89
C LEU A 20 12.29 -33.07 -8.28
N LEU A 21 11.55 -33.37 -7.20
CA LEU A 21 11.22 -32.53 -6.03
C LEU A 21 10.71 -31.09 -6.24
N THR A 22 9.38 -30.91 -6.17
CA THR A 22 8.76 -29.87 -5.31
C THR A 22 7.41 -30.38 -4.81
N GLY A 23 7.36 -30.77 -3.54
CA GLY A 23 6.10 -30.98 -2.84
C GLY A 23 5.48 -29.63 -2.54
N VAL A 24 4.41 -29.30 -3.26
CA VAL A 24 3.43 -28.29 -2.86
C VAL A 24 2.13 -29.06 -2.74
N CYS A 25 1.68 -29.28 -1.50
CA CYS A 25 0.31 -29.69 -1.22
C CYS A 25 -0.61 -28.58 -1.70
N THR A 26 -1.24 -28.78 -2.85
CA THR A 26 -2.45 -28.04 -3.22
C THR A 26 -3.60 -28.57 -2.38
N PRO A 27 -4.31 -27.75 -1.60
CA PRO A 27 -5.58 -28.17 -1.01
C PRO A 27 -6.58 -28.36 -2.15
N ALA A 28 -7.25 -29.51 -2.16
CA ALA A 28 -8.30 -29.82 -3.10
C ALA A 28 -9.50 -28.89 -2.87
N PHE A 29 -9.56 -27.78 -3.61
CA PHE A 29 -10.81 -27.05 -3.82
C PHE A 29 -11.50 -27.64 -5.05
N GLY A 30 -12.47 -28.50 -4.78
CA GLY A 30 -13.41 -29.05 -5.75
C GLY A 30 -14.70 -29.33 -5.00
N ALA A 31 -15.63 -28.39 -5.08
CA ALA A 31 -16.99 -28.54 -4.58
C ALA A 31 -17.70 -29.61 -5.42
N GLU A 32 -17.78 -30.82 -4.87
CA GLU A 32 -18.91 -31.73 -5.07
C GLU A 32 -19.28 -32.26 -3.70
N ASN A 33 -20.21 -31.58 -3.03
CA ASN A 33 -20.99 -32.20 -1.96
C ASN A 33 -22.48 -32.02 -2.32
N PRO A 34 -23.00 -32.78 -3.30
CA PRO A 34 -24.44 -33.06 -3.27
C PRO A 34 -24.70 -33.75 -1.93
N LEU A 35 -25.81 -33.44 -1.25
CA LEU A 35 -26.36 -34.24 -0.15
C LEU A 35 -26.06 -35.72 -0.44
N ASP A 36 -25.03 -36.28 0.20
CA ASP A 36 -24.43 -37.52 -0.30
C ASP A 36 -25.52 -38.59 -0.24
N GLY A 37 -25.83 -39.22 -1.38
CA GLY A 37 -26.84 -40.25 -1.46
C GLY A 37 -26.59 -41.35 -0.42
N ALA A 38 -25.33 -41.56 -0.01
CA ALA A 38 -24.95 -42.48 1.06
C ALA A 38 -25.31 -42.02 2.49
N ARG A 39 -25.48 -40.72 2.76
CA ARG A 39 -26.00 -40.21 4.05
C ARG A 39 -27.52 -40.37 4.16
N LEU A 40 -28.22 -40.34 3.02
CA LEU A 40 -29.67 -40.58 2.89
C LEU A 40 -30.03 -42.06 2.68
N GLU A 41 -29.09 -42.94 2.30
CA GLU A 41 -29.35 -44.38 2.16
C GLU A 41 -29.28 -45.11 3.51
N GLY A 42 -30.42 -45.67 3.92
CA GLY A 42 -30.63 -46.34 5.20
C GLY A 42 -31.95 -45.92 5.86
N PRO A 43 -32.21 -46.28 7.12
CA PRO A 43 -33.47 -46.00 7.82
C PRO A 43 -33.82 -44.50 8.01
N ALA A 44 -33.03 -43.57 7.46
CA ALA A 44 -33.46 -42.21 7.10
C ALA A 44 -34.75 -42.18 6.25
N ALA A 45 -35.05 -43.28 5.54
CA ALA A 45 -36.32 -43.47 4.84
C ALA A 45 -37.57 -43.50 5.76
N ARG A 46 -37.43 -43.70 7.08
CA ARG A 46 -38.61 -43.85 7.98
C ARG A 46 -39.30 -42.52 8.29
N TYR A 47 -38.54 -41.41 8.36
CA TYR A 47 -39.04 -40.06 8.66
C TYR A 47 -38.48 -38.96 7.74
N GLY A 48 -37.59 -39.27 6.79
CA GLY A 48 -36.88 -38.28 5.96
C GLY A 48 -37.76 -37.29 5.18
N GLU A 49 -38.89 -37.73 4.59
CA GLU A 49 -39.85 -36.81 3.97
C GLU A 49 -40.70 -36.04 5.00
N ARG A 50 -40.83 -36.55 6.23
CA ARG A 50 -41.60 -35.92 7.31
C ARG A 50 -40.79 -34.91 8.12
N ASN A 51 -39.47 -35.00 8.16
CA ASN A 51 -38.61 -34.01 8.83
C ASN A 51 -38.75 -32.60 8.23
N ILE A 52 -39.18 -32.52 6.97
CA ILE A 52 -39.35 -31.29 6.18
C ILE A 52 -40.84 -30.89 6.16
N GLY A 53 -41.57 -31.21 7.23
CA GLY A 53 -42.98 -30.96 7.30
C GLY A 53 -43.33 -29.48 7.23
N ASN A 54 -44.54 -29.22 6.74
CA ASN A 54 -45.15 -27.90 6.68
C ASN A 54 -46.51 -27.93 7.39
N PRO A 55 -46.55 -27.75 8.71
CA PRO A 55 -47.79 -27.82 9.48
C PRO A 55 -48.58 -26.49 9.46
N GLY A 56 -48.29 -25.60 8.51
CA GLY A 56 -48.95 -24.29 8.41
C GLY A 56 -48.19 -23.27 7.56
N SER A 57 -47.75 -22.17 8.17
CA SER A 57 -47.12 -21.03 7.50
C SER A 57 -45.59 -21.00 7.58
N HIS A 58 -44.96 -21.97 8.26
CA HIS A 58 -43.50 -22.03 8.44
C HIS A 58 -42.97 -23.44 8.18
N ARG A 59 -41.88 -23.55 7.42
CA ARG A 59 -41.28 -24.83 7.04
C ARG A 59 -40.25 -25.29 8.08
N MET A 60 -40.12 -26.60 8.28
CA MET A 60 -39.07 -27.21 9.11
C MET A 60 -37.95 -27.78 8.25
N GLY A 61 -36.77 -28.01 8.82
CA GLY A 61 -35.63 -28.48 8.04
C GLY A 61 -34.39 -28.90 8.82
N LEU A 62 -34.52 -29.32 10.07
CA LEU A 62 -33.41 -29.98 10.73
C LEU A 62 -33.36 -31.44 10.29
N LEU A 63 -32.22 -31.83 9.74
CA LEU A 63 -31.85 -33.21 9.55
C LEU A 63 -30.95 -33.65 10.72
N PRO A 64 -31.30 -34.73 11.45
CA PRO A 64 -30.53 -35.18 12.62
C PRO A 64 -29.11 -35.60 12.24
N SER A 65 -28.11 -35.06 12.93
CA SER A 65 -26.69 -35.38 12.72
C SER A 65 -26.37 -36.84 13.09
N ARG A 66 -25.35 -37.43 12.47
CA ARG A 66 -24.85 -38.75 12.89
C ARG A 66 -23.89 -38.60 14.07
N PRO A 67 -23.95 -39.47 15.10
CA PRO A 67 -22.99 -39.40 16.20
C PRO A 67 -21.54 -39.57 15.72
N ASP A 68 -20.70 -38.57 16.01
CA ASP A 68 -19.24 -38.59 15.83
C ASP A 68 -18.54 -38.36 17.17
N PRO A 69 -17.94 -39.39 17.78
CA PRO A 69 -17.26 -39.28 19.06
C PRO A 69 -16.12 -38.23 19.11
N ALA A 70 -15.61 -37.78 17.96
CA ALA A 70 -14.61 -36.71 17.91
C ALA A 70 -15.19 -35.32 18.24
N LEU A 71 -16.50 -35.15 18.08
CA LEU A 71 -17.24 -33.90 18.32
C LEU A 71 -18.04 -33.91 19.63
N GLU A 72 -18.09 -35.06 20.30
CA GLU A 72 -18.72 -35.20 21.61
C GLU A 72 -17.89 -34.52 22.69
N LEU A 73 -18.52 -33.63 23.45
CA LEU A 73 -17.86 -32.94 24.53
C LEU A 73 -17.76 -33.84 25.77
N ASP A 74 -16.56 -33.88 26.37
CA ASP A 74 -16.36 -34.48 27.70
C ASP A 74 -17.10 -33.69 28.78
N ALA A 75 -18.31 -34.15 29.11
CA ALA A 75 -19.22 -33.60 30.13
C ALA A 75 -18.53 -33.33 31.49
N SER A 76 -17.49 -34.09 31.83
CA SER A 76 -16.75 -33.91 33.09
C SER A 76 -16.03 -32.55 33.17
N ARG A 77 -15.78 -31.89 32.03
CA ARG A 77 -15.13 -30.57 31.94
C ARG A 77 -16.09 -29.40 32.14
N LEU A 78 -17.41 -29.64 32.06
CA LEU A 78 -18.44 -28.59 32.17
C LEU A 78 -19.05 -28.48 33.56
N VAL A 79 -19.06 -29.57 34.35
CA VAL A 79 -19.69 -29.59 35.67
C VAL A 79 -18.85 -28.79 36.67
N LYS A 80 -19.28 -27.56 36.98
CA LYS A 80 -18.68 -26.77 38.06
C LYS A 80 -19.00 -27.43 39.41
N SER A 81 -18.05 -27.41 40.35
CA SER A 81 -18.24 -27.87 41.74
C SER A 81 -19.19 -26.99 42.58
N THR A 82 -19.90 -26.06 41.94
CA THR A 82 -20.78 -25.07 42.58
C THR A 82 -22.23 -25.42 42.20
N PRO A 83 -23.20 -25.34 43.12
CA PRO A 83 -24.61 -25.57 42.78
C PRO A 83 -25.06 -24.66 41.63
N LEU A 84 -25.75 -25.24 40.64
CA LEU A 84 -26.35 -24.50 39.53
C LEU A 84 -27.40 -23.51 40.05
N LYS A 85 -27.56 -22.36 39.38
CA LYS A 85 -28.63 -21.42 39.67
C LYS A 85 -29.99 -22.08 39.41
N SER A 86 -31.05 -21.56 40.04
CA SER A 86 -32.43 -22.02 39.76
C SER A 86 -33.02 -21.42 38.49
N THR A 87 -32.44 -20.32 38.01
CA THR A 87 -32.89 -19.59 36.82
C THR A 87 -31.69 -18.96 36.12
N VAL A 88 -31.65 -19.05 34.79
CA VAL A 88 -30.70 -18.39 33.90
C VAL A 88 -31.49 -17.84 32.72
N ASP A 89 -31.26 -16.59 32.37
CA ASP A 89 -31.87 -15.92 31.22
C ASP A 89 -30.80 -15.12 30.47
N LEU A 90 -30.54 -15.51 29.22
CA LEU A 90 -29.59 -14.88 28.30
C LEU A 90 -30.29 -14.07 27.19
N THR A 91 -31.60 -13.85 27.29
CA THR A 91 -32.38 -13.16 26.24
C THR A 91 -32.00 -11.69 26.06
N GLY A 92 -31.39 -11.06 27.06
CA GLY A 92 -30.98 -9.65 27.02
C GLY A 92 -29.94 -9.29 25.95
N THR A 93 -29.38 -10.27 25.24
CA THR A 93 -28.41 -10.09 24.15
C THR A 93 -28.85 -10.79 22.86
N LEU A 94 -30.15 -11.03 22.68
CA LEU A 94 -30.68 -11.59 21.44
C LEU A 94 -30.91 -10.51 20.37
N PRO A 95 -30.72 -10.83 19.09
CA PRO A 95 -31.29 -10.04 18.01
C PRO A 95 -32.83 -10.10 18.03
N PRO A 96 -33.52 -9.22 17.28
CA PRO A 96 -34.96 -9.33 17.05
C PRO A 96 -35.38 -10.75 16.69
N ILE A 97 -36.61 -11.16 17.06
CA ILE A 97 -37.09 -12.50 16.73
C ILE A 97 -37.20 -12.65 15.20
N GLY A 98 -36.42 -13.59 14.68
CA GLY A 98 -36.34 -13.92 13.25
C GLY A 98 -37.55 -14.69 12.74
N ASP A 99 -37.72 -14.68 11.41
CA ASP A 99 -38.76 -15.41 10.70
C ASP A 99 -38.17 -16.10 9.47
N GLN A 100 -38.11 -17.43 9.52
CA GLN A 100 -37.61 -18.24 8.42
C GLN A 100 -38.61 -18.39 7.27
N GLY A 101 -39.90 -18.06 7.49
CA GLY A 101 -40.94 -18.21 6.49
C GLY A 101 -41.05 -19.64 5.95
N ASN A 102 -41.12 -19.75 4.62
CA ASN A 102 -41.36 -21.02 3.94
C ASN A 102 -40.10 -21.84 3.61
N GLN A 103 -38.92 -21.39 4.06
CA GLN A 103 -37.66 -22.09 3.82
C GLN A 103 -37.31 -23.05 4.95
N GLY A 104 -36.73 -24.22 4.62
CA GLY A 104 -36.26 -25.23 5.59
C GLY A 104 -34.98 -24.83 6.35
N SER A 105 -34.74 -23.55 6.59
CA SER A 105 -33.46 -22.97 7.00
C SER A 105 -33.23 -22.85 8.52
N CYS A 106 -34.06 -23.50 9.34
CA CYS A 106 -33.98 -23.42 10.80
C CYS A 106 -32.55 -23.63 11.37
N VAL A 107 -31.71 -24.45 10.74
CA VAL A 107 -30.30 -24.64 11.13
C VAL A 107 -29.49 -23.36 10.96
N GLY A 108 -29.62 -22.64 9.84
CA GLY A 108 -28.94 -21.36 9.60
C GLY A 108 -29.43 -20.27 10.56
N TRP A 109 -30.72 -20.26 10.89
CA TRP A 109 -31.28 -19.36 11.91
C TRP A 109 -30.76 -19.66 13.32
N ALA A 110 -30.73 -20.92 13.73
CA ALA A 110 -30.25 -21.29 15.05
C ALA A 110 -28.75 -21.03 15.22
N THR A 111 -27.93 -21.38 14.22
CA THR A 111 -26.46 -21.34 14.30
C THR A 111 -25.85 -19.98 13.91
N GLY A 112 -26.26 -19.39 12.78
CA GLY A 112 -25.79 -18.08 12.33
C GLY A 112 -26.54 -16.95 13.03
N TYR A 113 -27.83 -16.80 12.71
CA TYR A 113 -28.61 -15.65 13.16
C TYR A 113 -28.67 -15.49 14.68
N TYR A 114 -28.91 -16.57 15.44
CA TYR A 114 -28.97 -16.49 16.90
C TYR A 114 -27.63 -16.78 17.58
N LEU A 115 -27.06 -17.97 17.39
CA LEU A 115 -25.91 -18.40 18.17
C LEU A 115 -24.64 -17.59 17.84
N LYS A 116 -24.32 -17.38 16.56
CA LYS A 116 -23.16 -16.58 16.13
C LYS A 116 -23.33 -15.10 16.48
N THR A 117 -24.49 -14.50 16.18
CA THR A 117 -24.78 -13.10 16.60
C THR A 117 -24.67 -12.91 18.11
N TRP A 118 -25.11 -13.88 18.91
CA TRP A 118 -25.00 -13.79 20.36
C TRP A 118 -23.53 -13.71 20.82
N TRP A 119 -22.66 -14.53 20.23
CA TRP A 119 -21.23 -14.51 20.52
C TRP A 119 -20.61 -13.18 20.12
N GLU A 120 -20.95 -12.71 18.94
CA GLU A 120 -20.49 -11.44 18.40
C GLU A 120 -20.99 -10.23 19.19
N LYS A 121 -22.22 -10.28 19.74
CA LYS A 121 -22.72 -9.27 20.69
C LYS A 121 -21.97 -9.30 22.02
N ARG A 122 -21.62 -10.51 22.49
CA ARG A 122 -20.83 -10.67 23.71
C ARG A 122 -19.40 -10.16 23.50
N GLU A 123 -18.82 -10.44 22.35
CA GLU A 123 -17.54 -9.89 21.92
C GLU A 123 -17.66 -8.39 21.73
N HIS A 124 -18.75 -7.86 21.18
CA HIS A 124 -18.99 -6.45 20.91
C HIS A 124 -20.16 -5.86 21.72
N PRO A 125 -19.98 -5.59 23.04
CA PRO A 125 -21.06 -5.13 23.92
C PRO A 125 -21.79 -3.87 23.45
N SER A 126 -21.16 -3.02 22.63
CA SER A 126 -21.74 -1.80 22.08
C SER A 126 -22.66 -2.01 20.87
N TRP A 127 -22.67 -3.19 20.24
CA TRP A 127 -23.49 -3.44 19.05
C TRP A 127 -24.98 -3.32 19.36
N ASN A 128 -25.71 -2.56 18.55
CA ASN A 128 -27.17 -2.53 18.66
C ASN A 128 -27.75 -3.62 17.76
N LEU A 129 -28.33 -4.68 18.34
CA LEU A 129 -28.83 -5.79 17.53
C LEU A 129 -30.14 -5.48 16.78
N ASP A 130 -30.72 -4.28 16.96
CA ASP A 130 -31.76 -3.77 16.06
C ASP A 130 -31.18 -3.32 14.69
N ASP A 131 -29.86 -3.17 14.58
CA ASP A 131 -29.16 -2.81 13.33
C ASP A 131 -28.70 -4.09 12.63
N THR A 132 -29.16 -4.26 11.39
CA THR A 132 -28.90 -5.47 10.57
C THR A 132 -27.42 -5.74 10.34
N ARG A 133 -26.57 -4.70 10.40
CA ARG A 133 -25.11 -4.83 10.23
C ARG A 133 -24.40 -5.52 11.39
N TYR A 134 -25.12 -5.79 12.47
CA TYR A 134 -24.63 -6.46 13.67
C TYR A 134 -25.35 -7.78 13.94
N VAL A 135 -26.08 -8.29 12.95
CA VAL A 135 -26.84 -9.55 13.03
C VAL A 135 -26.46 -10.44 11.87
N PHE A 136 -26.04 -11.68 12.16
CA PHE A 136 -25.47 -12.58 11.17
C PHE A 136 -26.51 -13.24 10.27
N SER A 137 -26.10 -13.56 9.04
CA SER A 137 -26.98 -14.02 7.98
C SER A 137 -27.30 -15.53 8.09
N PRO A 138 -28.58 -15.90 8.30
CA PRO A 138 -28.97 -17.31 8.25
C PRO A 138 -28.88 -17.89 6.83
N ALA A 139 -29.00 -17.05 5.79
CA ALA A 139 -28.89 -17.48 4.39
C ALA A 139 -27.44 -17.80 4.00
N PHE A 140 -26.46 -17.05 4.52
CA PHE A 140 -25.05 -17.32 4.24
C PHE A 140 -24.68 -18.72 4.72
N VAL A 141 -25.14 -19.12 5.91
CA VAL A 141 -24.97 -20.48 6.42
C VAL A 141 -25.77 -21.49 5.59
N TYR A 142 -27.10 -21.33 5.53
CA TYR A 142 -27.99 -22.36 4.97
C TYR A 142 -27.74 -22.63 3.48
N ASN A 143 -27.60 -21.60 2.66
CA ASN A 143 -27.47 -21.76 1.21
C ASN A 143 -26.19 -22.52 0.84
N GLN A 144 -25.14 -22.44 1.67
CA GLN A 144 -23.88 -23.15 1.41
C GLN A 144 -23.92 -24.62 1.80
N ILE A 145 -24.79 -25.03 2.73
CA ILE A 145 -24.83 -26.40 3.29
C ILE A 145 -26.04 -27.23 2.82
N ASN A 146 -27.06 -26.60 2.25
CA ASN A 146 -28.29 -27.29 1.82
C ASN A 146 -28.15 -28.14 0.53
N GLY A 147 -26.95 -28.18 -0.07
CA GLY A 147 -26.70 -28.91 -1.31
C GLY A 147 -27.48 -28.39 -2.53
N GLY A 148 -27.91 -27.12 -2.52
CA GLY A 148 -28.70 -26.50 -3.58
C GLY A 148 -30.16 -26.94 -3.62
N GLN A 149 -30.67 -27.55 -2.55
CA GLN A 149 -32.06 -27.99 -2.42
C GLN A 149 -32.65 -27.51 -1.10
N ASP A 150 -33.90 -27.06 -1.10
CA ASP A 150 -34.58 -26.71 0.15
C ASP A 150 -35.14 -27.97 0.83
N GLN A 151 -34.26 -28.80 1.37
CA GLN A 151 -34.58 -30.07 2.03
C GLN A 151 -34.04 -30.15 3.47
N GLY A 152 -33.67 -29.00 4.05
CA GLY A 152 -33.07 -28.92 5.37
C GLY A 152 -31.56 -29.12 5.36
N ALA A 153 -30.97 -29.08 6.56
CA ALA A 153 -29.52 -29.18 6.78
C ALA A 153 -29.22 -29.82 8.14
N PHE A 154 -27.95 -30.10 8.40
CA PHE A 154 -27.45 -30.70 9.63
C PHE A 154 -26.62 -29.70 10.44
N PHE A 155 -26.61 -29.80 11.76
CA PHE A 155 -25.65 -29.07 12.59
C PHE A 155 -24.20 -29.48 12.28
N GLU A 156 -23.98 -30.76 11.95
CA GLU A 156 -22.66 -31.31 11.58
C GLU A 156 -22.01 -30.63 10.37
N ASP A 157 -22.78 -29.94 9.51
CA ASP A 157 -22.26 -29.20 8.37
C ASP A 157 -22.14 -27.68 8.67
N ALA A 158 -23.00 -27.13 9.54
CA ALA A 158 -23.01 -25.71 9.87
C ALA A 158 -21.79 -25.26 10.67
N PHE A 159 -21.39 -25.99 11.72
CA PHE A 159 -20.23 -25.59 12.54
C PHE A 159 -18.89 -25.63 11.78
N PRO A 160 -18.59 -26.67 10.97
CA PRO A 160 -17.42 -26.64 10.11
C PRO A 160 -17.42 -25.50 9.08
N LEU A 161 -18.59 -25.08 8.57
CA LEU A 161 -18.67 -23.91 7.70
C LEU A 161 -18.26 -22.64 8.47
N LEU A 162 -18.80 -22.43 9.68
CA LEU A 162 -18.46 -21.28 10.52
C LEU A 162 -16.97 -21.28 10.90
N GLU A 163 -16.35 -22.46 11.14
CA GLU A 163 -14.91 -22.56 11.43
C GLU A 163 -14.07 -22.19 10.20
N ASN A 164 -14.41 -22.74 9.04
CA ASN A 164 -13.58 -22.62 7.84
C ASN A 164 -13.83 -21.35 7.04
N SER A 165 -15.02 -20.77 7.14
CA SER A 165 -15.46 -19.64 6.32
C SER A 165 -15.88 -18.44 7.17
N GLY A 166 -16.41 -18.66 8.37
CA GLY A 166 -17.08 -17.63 9.16
C GLY A 166 -18.48 -17.37 8.62
N ASP A 167 -18.99 -16.17 8.88
CA ASP A 167 -20.31 -15.71 8.44
C ASP A 167 -20.27 -14.20 8.20
N VAL A 168 -21.26 -13.61 7.53
CA VAL A 168 -21.40 -12.15 7.34
C VAL A 168 -22.72 -11.68 7.94
N ASP A 169 -22.87 -10.36 8.07
CA ASP A 169 -24.12 -9.78 8.53
C ASP A 169 -25.25 -9.90 7.48
N ILE A 170 -26.50 -9.80 7.93
CA ILE A 170 -27.69 -9.96 7.10
C ILE A 170 -27.91 -8.77 6.15
N GLU A 171 -27.20 -7.65 6.30
CA GLU A 171 -27.21 -6.58 5.29
C GLU A 171 -26.26 -6.93 4.13
N GLU A 172 -25.09 -7.51 4.43
CA GLU A 172 -24.14 -7.98 3.44
C GLU A 172 -24.66 -9.21 2.67
N PHE A 173 -25.32 -10.17 3.35
CA PHE A 173 -25.99 -11.30 2.68
C PHE A 173 -27.46 -11.43 3.13
N PRO A 174 -28.41 -10.74 2.46
CA PRO A 174 -29.81 -10.70 2.85
C PRO A 174 -30.53 -12.05 2.82
N TYR A 175 -31.50 -12.21 3.73
CA TYR A 175 -32.37 -13.37 3.77
C TYR A 175 -33.65 -13.16 2.94
N ASP A 176 -33.98 -14.15 2.10
CA ASP A 176 -35.23 -14.25 1.34
C ASP A 176 -35.72 -15.70 1.45
N ASP A 177 -36.93 -15.92 2.00
CA ASP A 177 -37.48 -17.26 2.23
C ASP A 177 -37.83 -18.01 0.93
N SER A 178 -37.74 -17.33 -0.22
CA SER A 178 -37.88 -17.91 -1.55
C SER A 178 -36.54 -18.26 -2.21
N ASP A 179 -35.40 -17.85 -1.64
CA ASP A 179 -34.06 -18.07 -2.20
C ASP A 179 -33.14 -18.90 -1.28
N TYR A 180 -33.03 -20.19 -1.62
CA TYR A 180 -32.13 -21.14 -0.98
C TYR A 180 -30.92 -21.48 -1.87
N THR A 181 -30.71 -20.76 -2.98
CA THR A 181 -29.75 -21.15 -4.02
C THR A 181 -28.60 -20.17 -4.20
N THR A 182 -28.80 -18.88 -3.92
CA THR A 182 -27.75 -17.87 -4.04
C THR A 182 -26.56 -18.22 -3.14
N GLN A 183 -25.36 -18.19 -3.72
CA GLN A 183 -24.09 -18.46 -3.06
C GLN A 183 -23.34 -17.15 -2.83
N PRO A 184 -22.57 -17.01 -1.74
CA PRO A 184 -21.77 -15.82 -1.51
C PRO A 184 -20.63 -15.66 -2.52
N SER A 185 -20.41 -14.42 -2.92
CA SER A 185 -19.33 -13.94 -3.77
C SER A 185 -17.95 -14.10 -3.11
N ALA A 186 -16.89 -13.87 -3.88
CA ALA A 186 -15.53 -13.89 -3.35
C ALA A 186 -15.29 -12.79 -2.29
N THR A 187 -15.95 -11.64 -2.43
CA THR A 187 -15.85 -10.52 -1.48
C THR A 187 -16.52 -10.86 -0.17
N GLU A 188 -17.76 -11.36 -0.20
CA GLU A 188 -18.50 -11.74 1.02
C GLU A 188 -17.80 -12.91 1.73
N LYS A 189 -17.25 -13.87 0.99
CA LYS A 189 -16.42 -14.94 1.56
C LYS A 189 -15.12 -14.44 2.19
N GLU A 190 -14.56 -13.33 1.71
CA GLU A 190 -13.40 -12.71 2.33
C GLU A 190 -13.80 -11.96 3.61
N ALA A 191 -14.90 -11.21 3.55
CA ALA A 191 -15.46 -10.49 4.69
C ALA A 191 -15.84 -11.44 5.84
N ALA A 192 -16.37 -12.61 5.52
CA ALA A 192 -16.77 -13.62 6.50
C ALA A 192 -15.62 -14.14 7.38
N LYS A 193 -14.38 -14.16 6.85
CA LYS A 193 -13.23 -14.79 7.52
C LYS A 193 -12.88 -14.18 8.86
N GLN A 194 -13.24 -12.92 9.08
CA GLN A 194 -12.99 -12.21 10.34
C GLN A 194 -13.86 -12.75 11.48
N TYR A 195 -14.97 -13.40 11.16
CA TYR A 195 -15.97 -13.92 12.10
C TYR A 195 -15.94 -15.45 12.15
N ARG A 196 -14.78 -16.06 11.89
CA ARG A 196 -14.59 -17.51 12.01
C ARG A 196 -14.59 -17.93 13.47
N ILE A 197 -15.29 -19.02 13.74
CA ILE A 197 -15.27 -19.61 15.07
C ILE A 197 -13.96 -20.42 15.26
N PRO A 198 -13.43 -20.55 16.49
CA PRO A 198 -12.27 -21.39 16.75
C PRO A 198 -12.54 -22.86 16.39
N GLY A 199 -11.49 -23.59 16.00
CA GLY A 199 -11.64 -25.01 15.69
C GLY A 199 -12.01 -25.89 16.88
N SER A 200 -12.52 -27.08 16.58
CA SER A 200 -12.87 -28.10 17.59
C SER A 200 -11.71 -28.36 18.58
N PRO A 201 -11.97 -28.49 19.91
CA PRO A 201 -13.25 -28.76 20.56
C PRO A 201 -13.97 -27.50 21.11
N LYS A 202 -13.77 -26.33 20.50
CA LYS A 202 -14.49 -25.10 20.88
C LYS A 202 -15.94 -25.05 20.36
N TRP A 203 -16.32 -25.99 19.50
CA TRP A 203 -17.70 -26.30 19.16
C TRP A 203 -17.86 -27.83 19.16
N GLY A 204 -19.09 -28.32 19.30
CA GLY A 204 -19.40 -29.74 19.36
C GLY A 204 -20.78 -30.00 19.96
N TYR A 205 -21.08 -31.24 20.34
CA TYR A 205 -22.35 -31.62 20.95
C TYR A 205 -22.21 -32.17 22.38
N LEU A 206 -23.23 -31.94 23.20
CA LEU A 206 -23.40 -32.58 24.50
C LEU A 206 -23.98 -33.98 24.36
N PHE A 207 -24.95 -34.13 23.45
CA PHE A 207 -25.52 -35.40 23.05
C PHE A 207 -26.07 -35.28 21.63
N THR A 208 -26.05 -36.38 20.91
CA THR A 208 -26.74 -36.55 19.63
C THR A 208 -27.28 -37.98 19.55
N ASN A 209 -28.60 -38.10 19.41
CA ASN A 209 -29.30 -39.37 19.36
C ASN A 209 -29.44 -39.80 17.90
N ASP A 210 -28.98 -41.01 17.56
CA ASP A 210 -29.17 -41.59 16.22
C ASP A 210 -30.63 -42.02 16.04
N VAL A 211 -31.51 -41.05 15.79
CA VAL A 211 -32.95 -41.27 15.58
C VAL A 211 -33.21 -42.15 14.36
N ASN A 212 -32.26 -42.24 13.42
CA ASN A 212 -32.34 -43.14 12.28
C ASN A 212 -32.24 -44.62 12.70
N GLN A 213 -31.70 -44.93 13.88
CA GLN A 213 -31.59 -46.31 14.38
C GLN A 213 -32.44 -46.63 15.62
N GLY A 214 -33.12 -45.65 16.23
CA GLY A 214 -33.73 -45.81 17.56
C GLY A 214 -35.13 -45.24 17.80
N GLY A 215 -35.78 -44.60 16.83
CA GLY A 215 -37.09 -43.93 17.01
C GLY A 215 -36.97 -42.50 17.55
N LEU A 216 -38.07 -41.75 17.58
CA LEU A 216 -38.08 -40.32 17.91
C LEU A 216 -37.88 -40.00 19.40
N GLY A 217 -37.76 -41.02 20.25
CA GLY A 217 -37.74 -40.98 21.72
C GLY A 217 -38.68 -42.03 22.33
N PRO A 218 -38.76 -42.14 23.68
CA PRO A 218 -38.11 -41.29 24.66
C PRO A 218 -36.63 -41.66 24.90
N PHE A 219 -35.78 -40.64 25.02
CA PHE A 219 -34.37 -40.70 25.42
C PHE A 219 -34.16 -40.46 26.92
N ASP A 220 -32.91 -40.45 27.33
CA ASP A 220 -32.45 -40.20 28.70
C ASP A 220 -31.35 -39.12 28.72
N ASN A 221 -31.63 -37.95 28.13
CA ASN A 221 -30.64 -36.89 27.97
C ASN A 221 -30.23 -36.26 29.32
N SER A 222 -28.94 -35.95 29.46
CA SER A 222 -28.38 -35.29 30.64
C SER A 222 -28.72 -33.80 30.65
N LEU A 223 -29.68 -33.39 31.50
CA LEU A 223 -30.04 -31.97 31.64
C LEU A 223 -28.99 -31.16 32.40
N THR A 224 -28.16 -31.83 33.20
CA THR A 224 -27.14 -31.18 34.05
C THR A 224 -26.08 -30.48 33.20
N GLU A 225 -25.67 -31.09 32.09
CA GLU A 225 -24.66 -30.52 31.18
C GLU A 225 -25.19 -29.29 30.46
N VAL A 226 -26.43 -29.37 29.95
CA VAL A 226 -27.13 -28.24 29.33
C VAL A 226 -27.21 -27.06 30.31
N LYS A 227 -27.70 -27.32 31.53
CA LYS A 227 -27.80 -26.28 32.57
C LYS A 227 -26.44 -25.71 32.97
N SER A 228 -25.39 -26.55 33.02
CA SER A 228 -24.03 -26.10 33.35
C SER A 228 -23.47 -25.16 32.29
N LEU A 229 -23.74 -25.43 31.01
CA LEU A 229 -23.33 -24.57 29.91
C LEU A 229 -24.05 -23.22 29.96
N LEU A 230 -25.38 -23.24 30.11
CA LEU A 230 -26.19 -22.02 30.25
C LEU A 230 -25.79 -21.21 31.47
N ASP A 231 -25.57 -21.83 32.63
CA ASP A 231 -25.13 -21.14 33.85
C ASP A 231 -23.72 -20.52 33.72
N SER A 232 -22.89 -21.06 32.82
CA SER A 232 -21.62 -20.44 32.44
C SER A 232 -21.76 -19.25 31.48
N GLY A 233 -23.01 -18.87 31.15
CA GLY A 233 -23.34 -17.81 30.22
C GLY A 233 -23.00 -18.19 28.79
N ARG A 234 -23.14 -19.47 28.42
CA ARG A 234 -22.91 -19.96 27.05
C ARG A 234 -24.21 -20.58 26.55
N PRO A 235 -24.87 -19.99 25.54
CA PRO A 235 -26.05 -20.57 24.93
C PRO A 235 -25.69 -21.77 24.06
N LEU A 236 -26.72 -22.48 23.62
CA LEU A 236 -26.61 -23.65 22.76
C LEU A 236 -27.85 -23.74 21.86
N VAL A 237 -27.80 -24.66 20.91
CA VAL A 237 -28.93 -24.98 20.02
C VAL A 237 -29.40 -26.40 20.25
N PHE A 238 -30.71 -26.60 20.13
CA PHE A 238 -31.34 -27.91 20.18
C PHE A 238 -31.86 -28.31 18.81
N GLY A 239 -31.79 -29.61 18.54
CA GLY A 239 -32.59 -30.26 17.53
C GLY A 239 -33.77 -30.98 18.16
N ILE A 240 -34.98 -30.61 17.78
CA ILE A 240 -36.22 -31.10 18.40
C ILE A 240 -37.21 -31.68 17.38
N PRO A 241 -38.02 -32.68 17.77
CA PRO A 241 -39.24 -33.00 17.06
C PRO A 241 -40.29 -31.93 17.31
N ILE A 242 -41.04 -31.59 16.27
CA ILE A 242 -42.32 -30.89 16.39
C ILE A 242 -43.44 -31.93 16.28
N PHE A 243 -44.32 -31.94 17.27
CA PHE A 243 -45.51 -32.78 17.29
C PHE A 243 -46.78 -31.96 17.01
N SER A 244 -47.88 -32.63 16.70
CA SER A 244 -49.17 -32.01 16.38
C SER A 244 -49.82 -31.26 17.53
N ASP A 245 -49.34 -31.39 18.77
CA ASP A 245 -49.79 -30.62 19.94
C ASP A 245 -48.93 -29.37 20.22
N PHE A 246 -47.96 -29.05 19.36
CA PHE A 246 -47.06 -27.91 19.55
C PHE A 246 -47.83 -26.57 19.51
N PRO A 247 -47.42 -25.55 20.29
CA PRO A 247 -48.12 -24.27 20.36
C PRO A 247 -48.26 -23.57 19.00
N ASP A 248 -49.47 -23.04 18.75
CA ASP A 248 -49.85 -22.37 17.49
C ASP A 248 -49.63 -23.20 16.20
N THR A 249 -49.43 -24.51 16.33
CA THR A 249 -49.35 -25.47 15.23
C THR A 249 -50.70 -26.16 15.04
N GLU A 250 -51.13 -26.39 13.79
CA GLU A 250 -52.41 -27.07 13.47
C GLU A 250 -53.67 -26.50 14.19
N GLY A 251 -53.63 -25.23 14.60
CA GLY A 251 -54.73 -24.56 15.29
C GLY A 251 -54.74 -24.74 16.82
N ASN A 252 -53.66 -25.28 17.40
CA ASN A 252 -53.47 -25.32 18.85
C ASN A 252 -53.39 -23.91 19.44
N PRO A 253 -53.83 -23.72 20.70
CA PRO A 253 -53.68 -22.44 21.38
C PRO A 253 -52.21 -22.16 21.72
N SER A 254 -51.87 -20.88 21.83
CA SER A 254 -50.59 -20.43 22.37
C SER A 254 -50.42 -20.93 23.81
N SER A 255 -49.22 -21.39 24.15
CA SER A 255 -48.85 -21.85 25.49
C SER A 255 -47.42 -21.42 25.82
N PRO A 256 -47.18 -20.71 26.93
CA PRO A 256 -45.84 -20.31 27.33
C PRO A 256 -44.97 -21.48 27.82
N PHE A 257 -45.56 -22.65 28.02
CA PHE A 257 -44.91 -23.86 28.50
C PHE A 257 -45.38 -25.07 27.67
N TYR A 258 -44.44 -25.82 27.12
CA TYR A 258 -44.70 -26.98 26.30
C TYR A 258 -44.11 -28.24 26.92
N ASP A 259 -44.98 -29.20 27.18
CA ASP A 259 -44.63 -30.58 27.49
C ASP A 259 -45.43 -31.49 26.55
N TYR A 260 -44.77 -32.50 25.98
CA TYR A 260 -45.45 -33.39 25.04
C TYR A 260 -46.36 -34.35 25.81
N GLY A 261 -47.66 -34.35 25.47
CA GLY A 261 -48.68 -35.13 26.18
C GLY A 261 -48.52 -36.66 26.11
N GLY A 262 -47.52 -37.16 25.37
CA GLY A 262 -47.15 -38.58 25.34
C GLY A 262 -48.06 -39.46 24.50
N TRP A 263 -48.79 -38.87 23.55
CA TRP A 263 -49.50 -39.63 22.51
C TRP A 263 -48.51 -40.24 21.50
N ASN A 264 -48.97 -41.00 20.51
CA ASN A 264 -48.09 -41.82 19.69
C ASN A 264 -47.13 -40.96 18.84
N PRO A 265 -45.83 -40.89 19.19
CA PRO A 265 -44.90 -39.95 18.56
C PRO A 265 -44.75 -40.21 17.04
N ASP A 266 -44.95 -41.44 16.58
CA ASP A 266 -44.83 -41.79 15.17
C ASP A 266 -45.99 -41.25 14.30
N SER A 267 -47.18 -41.07 14.87
CA SER A 267 -48.33 -40.47 14.17
C SER A 267 -48.42 -38.96 14.35
N ASP A 268 -47.87 -38.46 15.44
CA ASP A 268 -48.04 -37.06 15.86
C ASP A 268 -46.87 -36.19 15.37
N PHE A 269 -45.79 -36.81 14.89
CA PHE A 269 -44.60 -36.14 14.37
C PHE A 269 -44.85 -35.39 13.07
N LEU A 270 -44.58 -34.09 13.11
CA LEU A 270 -44.75 -33.15 12.00
C LEU A 270 -43.44 -32.78 11.34
N GLY A 271 -42.31 -32.76 12.05
CA GLY A 271 -41.00 -32.50 11.44
C GLY A 271 -39.89 -32.17 12.43
N GLY A 272 -38.67 -32.01 11.90
CA GLY A 272 -37.46 -31.74 12.67
C GLY A 272 -37.11 -30.27 12.66
N HIS A 273 -36.86 -29.69 13.83
CA HIS A 273 -36.65 -28.25 13.96
C HIS A 273 -35.40 -27.91 14.78
N ALA A 274 -34.65 -26.91 14.33
CA ALA A 274 -33.48 -26.37 15.01
C ALA A 274 -33.84 -25.07 15.73
N VAL A 275 -33.50 -25.00 17.02
CA VAL A 275 -33.96 -23.91 17.90
C VAL A 275 -32.84 -23.42 18.82
N TYR A 276 -32.90 -22.15 19.22
CA TYR A 276 -31.93 -21.55 20.13
C TYR A 276 -32.41 -21.64 21.58
N ILE A 277 -31.51 -21.98 22.50
CA ILE A 277 -31.80 -22.10 23.94
C ILE A 277 -31.13 -20.96 24.71
N ALA A 278 -31.96 -20.04 25.20
CA ALA A 278 -31.53 -18.81 25.86
C ALA A 278 -31.37 -18.95 27.38
N GLY A 279 -31.79 -20.05 27.98
CA GLY A 279 -31.81 -20.15 29.43
C GLY A 279 -32.64 -21.30 29.98
N TYR A 280 -32.88 -21.27 31.28
CA TYR A 280 -33.76 -22.21 31.97
C TYR A 280 -34.35 -21.59 33.24
N ASP A 281 -35.51 -22.08 33.67
CA ASP A 281 -36.15 -21.71 34.93
C ASP A 281 -36.73 -22.95 35.59
N ASP A 282 -36.33 -23.23 36.83
CA ASP A 282 -36.83 -24.38 37.61
C ASP A 282 -38.29 -24.20 38.08
N SER A 283 -38.84 -22.99 38.01
CA SER A 283 -40.15 -22.64 38.60
C SER A 283 -41.32 -22.66 37.61
N VAL A 284 -41.07 -22.69 36.30
CA VAL A 284 -42.11 -22.70 35.26
C VAL A 284 -42.87 -24.04 35.21
N GLY A 285 -44.03 -24.05 34.56
CA GLY A 285 -44.88 -25.26 34.48
C GLY A 285 -45.45 -25.70 35.83
N GLY A 286 -45.51 -24.81 36.83
CA GLY A 286 -45.91 -25.18 38.19
C GLY A 286 -44.80 -25.85 39.01
N GLY A 287 -43.53 -25.63 38.66
CA GLY A 287 -42.35 -26.21 39.32
C GLY A 287 -41.79 -27.46 38.65
N GLU A 288 -42.27 -27.78 37.45
CA GLU A 288 -41.71 -28.83 36.59
C GLU A 288 -40.39 -28.38 35.95
N GLY A 289 -40.26 -27.07 35.71
CA GLY A 289 -39.09 -26.44 35.15
C GLY A 289 -38.94 -26.66 33.65
N GLY A 290 -38.24 -25.74 32.98
CA GLY A 290 -38.06 -25.79 31.54
C GLY A 290 -36.88 -25.00 31.02
N PHE A 291 -36.50 -25.27 29.77
CA PHE A 291 -35.52 -24.52 29.00
C PHE A 291 -36.23 -23.46 28.16
N LEU A 292 -35.72 -22.23 28.18
CA LEU A 292 -36.26 -21.12 27.39
C LEU A 292 -35.80 -21.25 25.95
N MET A 293 -36.72 -21.66 25.07
CA MET A 293 -36.53 -21.77 23.64
C MET A 293 -36.93 -20.46 22.95
N VAL A 294 -36.08 -20.02 22.02
CA VAL A 294 -36.34 -18.92 21.08
C VAL A 294 -36.51 -19.51 19.69
N ASN A 295 -37.62 -19.17 19.05
CA ASN A 295 -37.99 -19.73 17.75
C ASN A 295 -37.62 -18.79 16.59
N SER A 296 -37.71 -19.31 15.36
CA SER A 296 -37.48 -18.57 14.10
C SER A 296 -38.75 -18.48 13.25
N TRP A 297 -39.93 -18.37 13.87
CA TRP A 297 -41.25 -18.28 13.22
C TRP A 297 -41.92 -16.91 13.43
N GLY A 298 -41.10 -15.87 13.57
CA GLY A 298 -41.54 -14.49 13.77
C GLY A 298 -41.95 -14.17 15.20
N SER A 299 -41.91 -12.88 15.53
CA SER A 299 -42.23 -12.35 16.87
C SER A 299 -43.68 -12.57 17.30
N GLY A 300 -44.58 -12.88 16.36
CA GLY A 300 -45.99 -13.14 16.63
C GLY A 300 -46.31 -14.57 17.07
N TRP A 301 -45.44 -15.53 16.75
CA TRP A 301 -45.64 -16.94 17.15
C TRP A 301 -45.59 -17.07 18.67
N ASN A 302 -46.56 -17.77 19.27
CA ASN A 302 -46.73 -17.91 20.72
C ASN A 302 -46.78 -16.57 21.49
N GLY A 303 -47.17 -15.48 20.80
CA GLY A 303 -47.30 -14.13 21.35
C GLY A 303 -45.98 -13.35 21.53
N ASN A 304 -44.82 -14.00 21.53
CA ASN A 304 -43.52 -13.33 21.69
C ASN A 304 -42.31 -14.07 21.07
N GLY A 305 -42.55 -15.11 20.25
CA GLY A 305 -41.50 -15.90 19.60
C GLY A 305 -40.82 -16.94 20.49
N GLN A 306 -41.30 -17.16 21.72
CA GLN A 306 -40.61 -17.95 22.73
C GLN A 306 -41.52 -18.96 23.41
N VAL A 307 -40.94 -20.04 23.94
CA VAL A 307 -41.65 -21.03 24.76
C VAL A 307 -40.69 -21.66 25.77
N TYR A 308 -41.18 -22.06 26.93
CA TYR A 308 -40.42 -22.97 27.80
C TYR A 308 -40.69 -24.42 27.41
N LEU A 309 -39.66 -25.13 26.96
CA LEU A 309 -39.72 -26.59 26.79
C LEU A 309 -39.53 -27.25 28.17
N SER A 310 -40.46 -28.11 28.59
CA SER A 310 -40.36 -28.80 29.87
C SER A 310 -39.05 -29.59 29.97
N TYR A 311 -38.53 -29.77 31.18
CA TYR A 311 -37.37 -30.63 31.40
C TYR A 311 -37.62 -32.08 30.98
N GLU A 312 -38.84 -32.58 31.17
CA GLU A 312 -39.22 -33.92 30.72
C GLU A 312 -39.22 -34.03 29.20
N PHE A 313 -39.66 -32.99 28.48
CA PHE A 313 -39.57 -32.93 27.03
C PHE A 313 -38.11 -32.94 26.58
N ALA A 314 -37.28 -32.08 27.18
CA ALA A 314 -35.86 -31.98 26.84
C ALA A 314 -35.11 -33.31 27.08
N ARG A 315 -35.44 -33.98 28.18
CA ARG A 315 -34.87 -35.27 28.58
C ARG A 315 -35.23 -36.39 27.60
N LYS A 316 -36.48 -36.42 27.13
CA LYS A 316 -37.04 -37.55 26.36
C LYS A 316 -37.03 -37.34 24.85
N TRP A 317 -37.14 -36.11 24.35
CA TRP A 317 -37.49 -35.88 22.95
C TRP A 317 -36.48 -35.03 22.19
N VAL A 318 -35.61 -34.26 22.85
CA VAL A 318 -34.53 -33.53 22.15
C VAL A 318 -33.55 -34.54 21.53
N TRP A 319 -33.31 -34.39 20.24
CA TRP A 319 -32.45 -35.30 19.47
C TRP A 319 -30.99 -34.97 19.67
N GLU A 320 -30.65 -33.69 19.63
CA GLU A 320 -29.26 -33.24 19.71
C GLU A 320 -29.14 -31.86 20.36
N ALA A 321 -28.02 -31.63 21.02
CA ALA A 321 -27.69 -30.39 21.70
C ALA A 321 -26.26 -29.97 21.36
N TRP A 322 -26.14 -28.90 20.57
CA TRP A 322 -24.85 -28.42 20.05
C TRP A 322 -24.49 -27.06 20.62
N PHE A 323 -23.20 -26.85 20.87
CA PHE A 323 -22.69 -25.60 21.40
C PHE A 323 -21.51 -25.07 20.58
N MET A 324 -21.23 -23.78 20.81
CA MET A 324 -20.10 -23.04 20.29
C MET A 324 -19.52 -22.18 21.40
N ASP A 325 -18.20 -22.07 21.44
CA ASP A 325 -17.41 -21.21 22.32
C ASP A 325 -16.48 -20.35 21.47
N ASP A 326 -17.04 -19.23 21.01
CA ASP A 326 -16.36 -18.25 20.16
C ASP A 326 -15.59 -17.20 20.98
N SER A 327 -15.12 -17.57 22.18
CA SER A 327 -14.27 -16.66 22.94
C SER A 327 -12.97 -16.41 22.14
N ASP A 328 -12.77 -15.18 21.68
CA ASP A 328 -11.55 -14.76 21.00
C ASP A 328 -10.31 -15.20 21.79
N SER A 329 -9.32 -15.79 21.12
CA SER A 329 -8.08 -16.18 21.79
C SER A 329 -7.12 -15.01 21.80
N SER A 330 -6.57 -14.67 22.98
CA SER A 330 -5.75 -13.48 23.20
C SER A 330 -4.75 -13.20 22.07
N PRO A 331 -4.56 -11.93 21.65
CA PRO A 331 -3.69 -11.58 20.53
C PRO A 331 -2.29 -12.17 20.75
N THR A 332 -1.65 -12.71 19.73
CA THR A 332 -0.31 -13.28 19.86
C THR A 332 0.64 -12.62 18.88
N VAL A 333 1.73 -12.04 19.41
CA VAL A 333 2.83 -11.50 18.60
C VAL A 333 3.84 -12.61 18.34
N THR A 334 3.94 -13.02 17.08
CA THR A 334 4.84 -14.08 16.62
C THR A 334 6.23 -13.53 16.26
N GLY A 335 6.32 -12.30 15.74
CA GLY A 335 7.58 -11.68 15.34
C GLY A 335 7.55 -10.15 15.29
N VAL A 336 8.72 -9.53 15.35
CA VAL A 336 8.92 -8.09 15.15
C VAL A 336 10.16 -7.88 14.28
N SER A 337 10.07 -7.00 13.30
CA SER A 337 11.17 -6.66 12.40
C SER A 337 11.11 -5.19 11.98
N PRO A 338 12.24 -4.46 11.95
CA PRO A 338 13.56 -4.88 12.47
C PRO A 338 13.56 -5.00 14.01
N GLN A 339 14.51 -5.77 14.56
CA GLN A 339 14.62 -6.01 16.01
C GLN A 339 15.37 -4.92 16.77
N THR A 340 16.20 -4.13 16.08
CA THR A 340 16.94 -3.00 16.66
C THR A 340 16.53 -1.75 15.92
N VAL A 341 16.01 -0.75 16.65
CA VAL A 341 15.40 0.45 16.06
C VAL A 341 15.59 1.68 16.95
N GLY A 342 15.61 2.86 16.34
CA GLY A 342 15.53 4.13 17.05
C GLY A 342 14.09 4.61 17.25
N PRO A 343 13.85 5.60 18.12
CA PRO A 343 12.57 6.31 18.18
C PRO A 343 12.16 6.85 16.79
N GLY A 344 10.88 6.77 16.45
CA GLY A 344 10.32 7.17 15.15
C GLY A 344 10.35 6.09 14.06
N ALA A 345 11.15 5.04 14.22
CA ALA A 345 11.27 3.95 13.25
C ALA A 345 9.96 3.17 13.07
N LYS A 346 9.63 2.75 11.84
CA LYS A 346 8.55 1.77 11.61
C LYS A 346 9.05 0.37 11.99
N VAL A 347 8.26 -0.37 12.75
CA VAL A 347 8.42 -1.82 12.95
C VAL A 347 7.20 -2.55 12.42
N THR A 348 7.46 -3.67 11.77
CA THR A 348 6.45 -4.65 11.40
C THR A 348 6.32 -5.68 12.51
N ILE A 349 5.13 -5.78 13.08
CA ILE A 349 4.74 -6.75 14.11
C ILE A 349 3.88 -7.81 13.43
N LYS A 350 4.35 -9.05 13.41
CA LYS A 350 3.58 -10.20 12.91
C LYS A 350 2.89 -10.90 14.07
N GLY A 351 1.70 -11.41 13.83
CA GLY A 351 0.93 -12.09 14.86
C GLY A 351 -0.26 -12.88 14.34
N THR A 352 -1.08 -13.33 15.29
CA THR A 352 -2.38 -13.96 15.07
C THR A 352 -3.38 -13.33 16.03
N ASN A 353 -4.65 -13.26 15.62
CA ASN A 353 -5.74 -12.64 16.38
C ASN A 353 -5.42 -11.18 16.75
N LEU A 354 -4.74 -10.45 15.85
CA LEU A 354 -4.48 -9.02 16.04
C LEU A 354 -5.71 -8.17 15.66
N GLY A 355 -6.72 -8.76 15.02
CA GLY A 355 -7.91 -8.09 14.50
C GLY A 355 -7.72 -7.60 13.05
N CYS A 356 -8.75 -7.72 12.23
CA CYS A 356 -8.78 -7.28 10.82
C CYS A 356 -8.79 -5.75 10.67
N GLU A 357 -9.27 -5.01 11.67
CA GLU A 357 -9.28 -3.56 11.75
C GLU A 357 -8.67 -3.08 13.06
N ARG A 358 -8.06 -1.88 13.05
CA ARG A 358 -7.42 -1.33 14.25
C ARG A 358 -8.44 -1.03 15.36
N ARG A 359 -9.62 -0.43 15.08
CA ARG A 359 -10.58 0.03 16.11
C ARG A 359 -9.87 0.76 17.29
N SER A 360 -10.16 0.40 18.54
CA SER A 360 -9.47 0.86 19.77
C SER A 360 -8.17 0.11 20.09
N ALA A 361 -7.77 -0.87 19.26
CA ALA A 361 -6.54 -1.63 19.42
C ALA A 361 -5.32 -0.71 19.35
N LYS A 362 -4.27 -1.08 20.08
CA LYS A 362 -3.06 -0.26 20.20
C LYS A 362 -1.81 -1.11 20.33
N VAL A 363 -0.72 -0.56 19.80
CA VAL A 363 0.62 -1.08 20.02
C VAL A 363 1.28 -0.26 21.12
N VAL A 364 1.94 -0.92 22.07
CA VAL A 364 2.65 -0.26 23.17
C VAL A 364 4.06 -0.84 23.28
N PHE A 365 5.04 0.05 23.31
CA PHE A 365 6.44 -0.29 23.55
C PHE A 365 6.79 -0.11 25.02
N SER A 366 7.69 -0.95 25.54
CA SER A 366 8.27 -0.78 26.86
C SER A 366 8.84 0.63 27.06
N GLY A 367 8.60 1.21 28.24
CA GLY A 367 9.05 2.57 28.57
C GLY A 367 8.18 3.72 28.03
N SER A 368 7.30 3.48 27.06
CA SER A 368 6.38 4.50 26.55
C SER A 368 5.03 4.50 27.29
N SER A 369 4.56 5.67 27.71
CA SER A 369 3.19 5.85 28.23
C SER A 369 2.15 6.07 27.14
N ALA A 370 2.59 6.40 25.92
CA ALA A 370 1.72 6.63 24.76
C ALA A 370 1.66 5.38 23.86
N ALA A 371 0.50 5.16 23.24
CA ALA A 371 0.35 4.18 22.18
C ALA A 371 1.16 4.61 20.95
N ALA A 372 1.71 3.63 20.23
CA ALA A 372 2.39 3.87 18.97
C ALA A 372 1.40 4.29 17.87
N SER A 373 1.85 5.19 17.00
CA SER A 373 1.16 5.50 15.75
C SER A 373 1.29 4.30 14.81
N VAL A 374 0.19 3.81 14.26
CA VAL A 374 0.17 2.67 13.32
C VAL A 374 -0.02 3.19 11.90
N SER A 375 0.74 2.64 10.95
CA SER A 375 0.62 2.92 9.53
C SER A 375 -0.25 1.89 8.79
N SER A 376 -0.28 0.64 9.23
CA SER A 376 -1.13 -0.41 8.65
C SER A 376 -1.52 -1.46 9.70
N TRP A 377 -2.70 -2.06 9.56
CA TRP A 377 -3.22 -3.07 10.49
C TRP A 377 -3.97 -4.15 9.73
N SER A 378 -3.76 -5.40 10.12
CA SER A 378 -4.47 -6.58 9.66
C SER A 378 -4.38 -7.66 10.75
N ASN A 379 -5.15 -8.73 10.60
CA ASN A 379 -5.17 -9.79 11.60
C ASN A 379 -3.80 -10.51 11.76
N GLY A 380 -2.99 -10.51 10.70
CA GLY A 380 -1.67 -11.16 10.70
C GLY A 380 -0.49 -10.23 10.92
N GLN A 381 -0.69 -8.91 10.80
CA GLN A 381 0.41 -7.96 10.70
C GLN A 381 -0.04 -6.54 11.05
N VAL A 382 0.79 -5.85 11.85
CA VAL A 382 0.64 -4.44 12.21
C VAL A 382 1.96 -3.72 11.93
N GLU A 383 1.91 -2.54 11.30
CA GLU A 383 3.08 -1.66 11.22
C GLU A 383 2.90 -0.45 12.13
N ALA A 384 3.86 -0.21 13.01
CA ALA A 384 3.79 0.87 14.00
C ALA A 384 5.11 1.65 14.09
N LYS A 385 5.05 2.96 14.33
CA LYS A 385 6.24 3.79 14.61
C LYS A 385 6.60 3.70 16.09
N VAL A 386 7.89 3.51 16.39
CA VAL A 386 8.42 3.48 17.77
C VAL A 386 8.20 4.85 18.44
N PRO A 387 7.48 4.95 19.57
CA PRO A 387 7.25 6.22 20.25
C PRO A 387 8.53 6.88 20.77
N ALA A 388 8.54 8.21 20.85
CA ALA A 388 9.55 8.96 21.61
C ALA A 388 9.54 8.52 23.09
N GLY A 389 10.71 8.19 23.63
CA GLY A 389 10.87 7.71 25.01
C GLY A 389 10.65 6.21 25.21
N ALA A 390 10.41 5.43 24.15
CA ALA A 390 10.46 3.98 24.21
C ALA A 390 11.86 3.50 24.66
N ALA A 391 11.91 2.40 25.39
CA ALA A 391 13.14 1.77 25.88
C ALA A 391 13.25 0.34 25.35
N THR A 392 14.47 -0.20 25.30
CA THR A 392 14.71 -1.62 25.01
C THR A 392 13.85 -2.49 25.92
N GLY A 393 13.07 -3.38 25.31
CA GLY A 393 12.12 -4.22 26.01
C GLY A 393 11.08 -4.82 25.06
N ASP A 394 9.99 -5.33 25.63
CA ASP A 394 8.94 -5.94 24.83
C ASP A 394 8.04 -4.89 24.17
N VAL A 395 7.56 -5.20 22.97
CA VAL A 395 6.36 -4.60 22.36
C VAL A 395 5.16 -5.51 22.58
N TYR A 396 4.01 -4.89 22.82
CA TYR A 396 2.71 -5.56 23.01
C TYR A 396 1.70 -5.02 22.01
N VAL A 397 0.85 -5.90 21.52
CA VAL A 397 -0.40 -5.54 20.84
C VAL A 397 -1.53 -5.73 21.85
N TYR A 398 -2.35 -4.69 22.02
CA TYR A 398 -3.60 -4.78 22.74
C TYR A 398 -4.70 -4.87 21.71
N ALA A 399 -5.52 -5.92 21.81
CA ALA A 399 -6.77 -6.03 21.07
C ALA A 399 -7.71 -4.89 21.47
N TRP A 400 -8.77 -4.72 20.69
CA TRP A 400 -9.69 -3.60 20.80
C TRP A 400 -10.47 -3.59 22.14
N ASP A 401 -10.67 -4.77 22.74
CA ASP A 401 -11.29 -5.02 24.05
C ASP A 401 -10.33 -4.81 25.24
N GLY A 402 -9.05 -4.56 24.96
CA GLY A 402 -8.00 -4.35 25.94
C GLY A 402 -7.22 -5.60 26.34
N GLU A 403 -7.51 -6.78 25.76
CA GLU A 403 -6.68 -7.95 25.97
C GLU A 403 -5.26 -7.74 25.41
N ARG A 404 -4.26 -8.14 26.19
CA ARG A 404 -2.84 -7.89 25.88
C ARG A 404 -2.19 -9.15 25.33
N SER A 405 -1.40 -8.99 24.27
CA SER A 405 -0.59 -10.07 23.72
C SER A 405 0.55 -10.52 24.62
N ASN A 406 1.21 -11.61 24.24
CA ASN A 406 2.58 -11.86 24.69
C ASN A 406 3.51 -10.71 24.25
N GLY A 407 4.59 -10.51 24.99
CA GLY A 407 5.63 -9.54 24.64
C GLY A 407 6.61 -10.11 23.61
N LYS A 408 7.15 -9.25 22.75
CA LYS A 408 8.29 -9.58 21.88
C LYS A 408 9.38 -8.52 22.01
N GLN A 409 10.61 -8.95 22.27
CA GLN A 409 11.75 -8.05 22.44
C GLN A 409 12.03 -7.21 21.19
N VAL A 410 12.25 -5.92 21.45
CA VAL A 410 12.79 -4.92 20.53
C VAL A 410 13.89 -4.16 21.28
N THR A 411 15.05 -4.03 20.64
CA THR A 411 16.14 -3.18 21.13
C THR A 411 15.88 -1.76 20.65
N VAL A 412 15.63 -0.84 21.58
CA VAL A 412 15.53 0.59 21.27
C VAL A 412 16.89 1.20 21.50
N ASP A 413 17.61 1.49 20.43
CA ASP A 413 18.87 2.23 20.49
C ASP A 413 18.57 3.72 20.33
N PRO A 414 18.71 4.55 21.39
CA PRO A 414 18.47 5.98 21.29
C PRO A 414 19.46 6.69 20.35
N ASN A 415 20.56 6.03 19.97
CA ASN A 415 21.51 6.52 18.98
C ASN A 415 21.32 5.88 17.60
N ALA A 416 20.33 4.98 17.42
CA ALA A 416 20.02 4.49 16.09
C ALA A 416 19.50 5.65 15.24
N PRO A 417 19.91 5.72 13.96
CA PRO A 417 19.42 6.73 13.03
C PRO A 417 17.90 6.78 13.04
N VAL A 418 17.31 7.98 13.12
CA VAL A 418 15.87 8.14 12.99
C VAL A 418 15.52 7.78 11.54
N PRO A 419 14.62 6.82 11.29
CA PRO A 419 14.31 6.45 9.91
C PRO A 419 13.67 7.61 9.18
N ILE A 420 14.17 7.85 7.97
CA ILE A 420 13.67 8.91 7.10
C ILE A 420 12.30 8.47 6.57
N ASP A 421 11.31 9.36 6.73
CA ASP A 421 9.98 9.15 6.16
C ASP A 421 10.01 9.51 4.67
N LEU A 422 10.31 8.52 3.82
CA LEU A 422 10.51 8.73 2.38
C LEU A 422 9.28 9.32 1.67
N ASP A 423 8.07 9.04 2.17
CA ASP A 423 6.82 9.52 1.57
C ASP A 423 6.67 11.04 1.68
N SER A 424 7.35 11.65 2.66
CA SER A 424 7.32 13.09 2.96
C SER A 424 8.67 13.77 2.81
N SER A 425 9.65 13.09 2.20
CA SER A 425 11.03 13.59 2.12
C SER A 425 11.50 13.92 0.71
N TRP A 426 12.40 14.89 0.63
CA TRP A 426 13.19 15.26 -0.54
C TRP A 426 14.66 14.99 -0.26
N LEU A 427 15.35 14.37 -1.22
CA LEU A 427 16.64 13.70 -1.00
C LEU A 427 17.73 14.27 -1.93
N LEU A 428 18.82 14.77 -1.36
CA LEU A 428 19.99 15.33 -2.04
C LEU A 428 21.22 14.52 -1.63
N ALA A 429 21.87 13.81 -2.56
CA ALA A 429 22.97 12.88 -2.31
C ALA A 429 24.37 13.53 -2.31
N GLU A 430 24.51 14.64 -3.04
CA GLU A 430 25.69 15.51 -3.08
C GLU A 430 25.63 16.55 -1.94
N GLY A 431 26.80 17.03 -1.54
CA GLY A 431 26.99 18.15 -0.64
C GLY A 431 28.37 18.09 0.00
N ALA A 432 28.94 19.26 0.26
CA ALA A 432 30.22 19.43 0.91
C ALA A 432 30.31 20.78 1.61
N THR A 433 30.86 20.77 2.83
CA THR A 433 31.05 21.98 3.65
C THR A 433 32.51 22.19 4.05
N TRP A 434 33.43 21.58 3.30
CA TRP A 434 34.87 21.81 3.43
C TRP A 434 35.23 23.27 3.15
N PRO A 435 36.40 23.76 3.60
CA PRO A 435 36.83 25.11 3.30
C PRO A 435 36.82 25.40 1.80
N GLY A 436 36.07 26.42 1.40
CA GLY A 436 35.86 26.78 0.00
C GLY A 436 34.56 26.27 -0.62
N PHE A 437 33.75 25.49 0.10
CA PHE A 437 32.39 25.13 -0.30
C PHE A 437 31.37 25.91 0.55
N ASP A 438 30.40 26.52 -0.12
CA ASP A 438 29.31 27.30 0.47
C ASP A 438 27.98 26.70 -0.01
N GLU A 439 27.40 25.80 0.79
CA GLU A 439 26.25 24.97 0.43
C GLU A 439 24.95 25.51 1.04
N TRP A 440 23.92 25.56 0.21
CA TRP A 440 22.59 26.04 0.53
C TRP A 440 21.54 25.02 0.12
N VAL A 441 20.57 24.77 0.99
CA VAL A 441 19.36 23.98 0.68
C VAL A 441 18.15 24.89 0.65
N LEU A 442 17.34 24.71 -0.37
CA LEU A 442 16.35 25.67 -0.83
C LEU A 442 15.01 25.01 -0.82
N VAL A 443 14.08 25.53 -0.02
CA VAL A 443 12.80 24.90 0.24
C VAL A 443 11.69 25.83 -0.22
N MET A 444 10.90 25.37 -1.18
CA MET A 444 9.73 26.07 -1.71
C MET A 444 8.46 25.41 -1.20
N ASN A 445 7.54 26.23 -0.71
CA ASN A 445 6.20 25.84 -0.37
C ASN A 445 5.22 26.47 -1.37
N PRO A 446 4.76 25.71 -2.37
CA PRO A 446 3.81 26.22 -3.37
C PRO A 446 2.36 26.28 -2.87
N ASN A 447 2.07 25.78 -1.66
CA ASN A 447 0.70 25.60 -1.15
C ASN A 447 0.17 26.84 -0.44
N ASP A 448 -1.16 26.86 -0.24
CA ASP A 448 -1.88 27.91 0.49
C ASP A 448 -1.76 27.81 2.02
N GLU A 449 -1.19 26.71 2.52
CA GLU A 449 -0.93 26.48 3.94
C GLU A 449 0.57 26.51 4.25
N ALA A 450 0.93 26.90 5.47
CA ALA A 450 2.33 26.88 5.91
C ALA A 450 2.83 25.43 6.11
N ALA A 451 3.99 25.12 5.54
CA ALA A 451 4.66 23.85 5.75
C ALA A 451 5.56 23.88 6.99
N ARG A 452 5.67 22.75 7.68
CA ARG A 452 6.71 22.50 8.69
C ARG A 452 7.66 21.46 8.13
N VAL A 453 8.95 21.77 8.15
CA VAL A 453 9.99 20.90 7.61
C VAL A 453 11.04 20.60 8.66
N GLN A 454 11.51 19.35 8.69
CA GLN A 454 12.68 18.91 9.42
C GLN A 454 13.79 18.62 8.41
N VAL A 455 14.98 19.18 8.63
CA VAL A 455 16.16 18.85 7.85
C VAL A 455 17.01 17.84 8.59
N THR A 456 17.49 16.82 7.89
CA THR A 456 18.42 15.81 8.40
C THR A 456 19.59 15.69 7.44
N PHE A 457 20.81 15.68 7.98
CA PHE A 457 22.03 15.56 7.21
C PHE A 457 22.58 14.14 7.31
N LEU A 458 23.03 13.56 6.20
CA LEU A 458 23.70 12.26 6.16
C LEU A 458 25.17 12.48 5.86
N THR A 459 26.04 12.05 6.76
CA THR A 459 27.50 12.14 6.59
C THR A 459 28.08 10.75 6.46
N PRO A 460 29.34 10.58 5.99
CA PRO A 460 29.99 9.27 6.03
C PRO A 460 30.03 8.65 7.43
N GLY A 461 29.93 9.46 8.49
CA GLY A 461 29.89 9.02 9.87
C GLY A 461 28.51 8.77 10.46
N GLY A 462 27.42 8.94 9.70
CA GLY A 462 26.03 8.81 10.19
C GLY A 462 25.19 10.07 10.02
N GLN A 463 23.94 9.96 10.51
CA GLN A 463 22.99 11.07 10.55
C GLN A 463 23.43 12.17 11.50
N VAL A 464 23.11 13.42 11.14
CA VAL A 464 23.23 14.60 11.99
C VAL A 464 21.93 15.38 11.89
N ASP A 465 21.38 15.76 13.03
CA ASP A 465 20.15 16.56 13.07
C ASP A 465 20.39 17.97 12.50
N GLY A 466 19.50 18.39 11.62
CA GLY A 466 19.43 19.75 11.11
C GLY A 466 18.29 20.56 11.75
N PRO A 467 18.03 21.76 11.24
CA PRO A 467 16.98 22.63 11.78
C PRO A 467 15.57 22.13 11.48
N ALA A 468 14.64 22.42 12.40
CA ALA A 468 13.20 22.39 12.15
C ALA A 468 12.72 23.80 11.79
N LEU A 469 12.04 23.96 10.66
CA LEU A 469 11.67 25.26 10.10
C LEU A 469 10.20 25.29 9.69
N SER A 470 9.62 26.48 9.63
CA SER A 470 8.32 26.71 9.01
C SER A 470 8.50 27.53 7.75
N VAL A 471 7.96 27.02 6.64
CA VAL A 471 7.92 27.72 5.35
C VAL A 471 6.52 28.29 5.20
N ALA A 472 6.39 29.61 5.09
CA ALA A 472 5.08 30.24 4.88
C ALA A 472 4.41 29.72 3.60
N SER A 473 3.09 29.86 3.50
CA SER A 473 2.36 29.52 2.27
C SER A 473 2.85 30.38 1.10
N GLN A 474 2.86 29.80 -0.10
CA GLN A 474 3.30 30.44 -1.34
C GLN A 474 4.61 31.23 -1.17
N SER A 475 5.60 30.62 -0.53
CA SER A 475 6.87 31.26 -0.16
C SER A 475 8.02 30.25 -0.24
N ARG A 476 9.24 30.75 -0.04
CA ARG A 476 10.46 29.95 0.05
C ARG A 476 11.28 30.31 1.29
N LEU A 477 12.26 29.46 1.59
CA LEU A 477 13.38 29.75 2.48
C LEU A 477 14.67 29.07 2.01
N SER A 478 15.80 29.59 2.47
CA SER A 478 17.15 29.03 2.21
C SER A 478 17.82 28.67 3.53
N ILE A 479 18.57 27.56 3.53
CA ILE A 479 19.24 26.99 4.69
C ILE A 479 20.72 26.88 4.36
N HIS A 480 21.57 27.56 5.13
CA HIS A 480 23.01 27.46 4.98
C HIS A 480 23.50 26.19 5.68
N VAL A 481 23.96 25.20 4.91
CA VAL A 481 24.29 23.86 5.43
C VAL A 481 25.54 23.88 6.29
N ASN A 482 26.52 24.71 5.94
CA ASN A 482 27.80 24.84 6.65
C ASN A 482 27.65 25.23 8.13
N ASP A 483 26.58 25.91 8.51
CA ASP A 483 26.31 26.30 9.90
C ASP A 483 25.97 25.10 10.81
N PHE A 484 25.53 23.99 10.22
CA PHE A 484 25.09 22.79 10.94
C PHE A 484 26.10 21.66 10.86
N VAL A 485 26.71 21.46 9.70
CA VAL A 485 27.68 20.38 9.47
C VAL A 485 28.95 20.98 8.87
N PRO A 486 29.89 21.51 9.66
CA PRO A 486 31.10 22.13 9.12
C PRO A 486 32.17 21.09 8.74
N ASN A 487 32.89 21.34 7.65
CA ASN A 487 34.05 20.57 7.19
C ASN A 487 33.76 19.09 6.95
N ARG A 488 32.73 18.79 6.14
CA ARG A 488 32.33 17.41 5.87
C ARG A 488 31.70 17.24 4.51
N ASP A 489 31.77 16.02 3.97
CA ASP A 489 30.84 15.59 2.94
C ASP A 489 29.47 15.38 3.58
N VAL A 490 28.42 15.84 2.91
CA VAL A 490 27.08 15.83 3.46
C VAL A 490 26.06 15.54 2.35
N ALA A 491 25.05 14.76 2.66
CA ALA A 491 23.82 14.64 1.88
C ALA A 491 22.69 15.23 2.73
N THR A 492 21.64 15.73 2.11
CA THR A 492 20.56 16.41 2.81
C THR A 492 19.21 15.77 2.56
N VAL A 493 18.41 15.66 3.62
CA VAL A 493 17.02 15.20 3.61
C VAL A 493 16.15 16.34 4.13
N VAL A 494 15.12 16.71 3.37
CA VAL A 494 14.11 17.69 3.78
C VAL A 494 12.78 16.98 3.92
N THR A 495 12.29 16.83 5.15
CA THR A 495 11.06 16.08 5.47
C THR A 495 9.93 17.03 5.86
N ALA A 496 8.79 16.98 5.18
CA ALA A 496 7.57 17.69 5.59
C ALA A 496 6.89 16.97 6.78
N THR A 497 6.71 17.66 7.90
CA THR A 497 6.26 17.05 9.17
C THR A 497 4.80 17.32 9.52
N ASN A 498 4.11 18.19 8.79
CA ASN A 498 2.70 18.54 9.04
C ASN A 498 1.75 18.17 7.89
N GLY A 499 2.20 17.35 6.94
CA GLY A 499 1.39 16.90 5.80
C GLY A 499 1.32 17.90 4.63
N VAL A 500 1.81 19.14 4.80
CA VAL A 500 1.93 20.11 3.71
C VAL A 500 3.25 19.89 2.98
N GLN A 501 3.18 19.29 1.79
CA GLN A 501 4.35 18.94 1.00
C GLN A 501 5.09 20.17 0.49
N VAL A 502 6.41 20.10 0.42
CA VAL A 502 7.27 21.14 -0.15
C VAL A 502 7.93 20.59 -1.41
N CYS A 503 8.82 21.37 -2.03
CA CYS A 503 9.87 20.85 -2.90
C CYS A 503 11.20 21.50 -2.53
N ALA A 504 12.30 20.84 -2.88
CA ALA A 504 13.64 21.28 -2.47
C ALA A 504 14.67 21.19 -3.59
N GLU A 505 15.65 22.09 -3.52
CA GLU A 505 16.87 22.10 -4.32
C GLU A 505 18.09 22.33 -3.43
N ARG A 506 19.27 22.10 -4.00
CA ARG A 506 20.54 22.53 -3.42
C ARG A 506 21.21 23.49 -4.39
N ALA A 507 21.87 24.52 -3.85
CA ALA A 507 22.85 25.32 -4.58
C ALA A 507 24.16 25.34 -3.80
N MET A 508 25.28 25.19 -4.50
CA MET A 508 26.60 25.21 -3.91
C MET A 508 27.52 26.14 -4.67
N TYR A 509 28.27 26.97 -3.95
CA TYR A 509 29.27 27.88 -4.50
C TYR A 509 30.65 27.42 -4.04
N VAL A 510 31.57 27.30 -5.00
CA VAL A 510 32.84 26.61 -4.80
C VAL A 510 33.99 27.56 -5.14
N SER A 511 34.92 27.69 -4.22
CA SER A 511 36.22 28.36 -4.41
C SER A 511 37.22 27.76 -3.42
N THR A 512 37.93 26.73 -3.85
CA THR A 512 38.83 25.95 -3.00
C THR A 512 40.30 26.29 -3.26
N ALA A 513 41.17 25.96 -2.29
CA ALA A 513 42.61 26.21 -2.40
C ALA A 513 43.31 25.37 -3.49
N ASP A 514 42.77 24.18 -3.82
CA ASP A 514 43.22 23.34 -4.94
C ASP A 514 42.71 23.82 -6.30
N GLY A 515 41.93 24.91 -6.34
CA GLY A 515 41.54 25.59 -7.56
C GLY A 515 40.22 25.12 -8.17
N LYS A 516 39.40 24.36 -7.45
CA LYS A 516 38.00 24.14 -7.83
C LYS A 516 37.25 25.46 -7.69
N TRP A 517 36.41 25.76 -8.68
CA TRP A 517 35.75 27.05 -8.77
C TRP A 517 34.44 26.94 -9.54
N GLY A 518 33.41 27.66 -9.10
CA GLY A 518 32.14 27.80 -9.81
C GLY A 518 30.94 27.71 -8.86
N SER A 519 29.79 27.42 -9.44
CA SER A 519 28.57 27.11 -8.69
C SER A 519 27.88 25.94 -9.34
N HIS A 520 27.09 25.17 -8.60
CA HIS A 520 26.19 24.20 -9.20
C HIS A 520 24.95 24.01 -8.34
N ASP A 521 23.91 23.41 -8.91
CA ASP A 521 22.66 23.11 -8.22
C ASP A 521 22.18 21.69 -8.52
N SER A 522 21.05 21.32 -7.91
CA SER A 522 20.34 20.08 -8.19
C SER A 522 18.94 20.10 -7.61
N ILE A 523 18.02 19.45 -8.32
CA ILE A 523 16.75 19.06 -7.73
C ILE A 523 16.91 17.94 -6.72
N ALA A 524 16.22 18.08 -5.59
CA ALA A 524 16.08 17.01 -4.65
C ALA A 524 15.19 15.91 -5.25
N SER A 525 15.54 14.68 -4.97
CA SER A 525 14.76 13.54 -5.43
C SER A 525 13.53 13.31 -4.56
N PRO A 526 12.34 13.08 -5.13
CA PRO A 526 11.12 12.83 -4.34
C PRO A 526 11.08 11.42 -3.71
N GLY A 527 12.14 10.64 -3.81
CA GLY A 527 12.19 9.24 -3.36
C GLY A 527 13.47 8.53 -3.81
N THR A 528 13.53 7.24 -3.55
CA THR A 528 14.67 6.39 -3.89
C THR A 528 14.43 5.55 -5.15
N SER A 529 15.50 5.03 -5.76
CA SER A 529 15.44 4.02 -6.82
C SER A 529 16.51 2.96 -6.62
N ASN A 530 16.27 1.76 -7.17
CA ASN A 530 17.27 0.71 -7.24
C ASN A 530 18.33 0.99 -8.30
N THR A 531 17.99 1.78 -9.33
CA THR A 531 18.88 2.08 -10.44
C THR A 531 18.87 3.57 -10.72
N TRP A 532 20.07 4.13 -10.94
CA TRP A 532 20.28 5.51 -11.36
C TRP A 532 21.24 5.59 -12.54
N TYR A 533 20.97 6.51 -13.45
CA TYR A 533 21.72 6.75 -14.67
C TYR A 533 22.18 8.20 -14.74
N LEU A 534 23.45 8.40 -15.07
CA LEU A 534 24.13 9.69 -15.12
C LEU A 534 24.82 9.77 -16.49
N ALA A 535 24.15 10.38 -17.49
CA ALA A 535 24.58 10.27 -18.88
C ALA A 535 25.77 11.17 -19.24
N GLU A 536 25.93 12.31 -18.56
CA GLU A 536 27.13 13.14 -18.65
C GLU A 536 28.29 12.52 -17.84
N GLY A 537 29.52 12.84 -18.26
CA GLY A 537 30.74 12.55 -17.53
C GLY A 537 31.97 12.60 -18.44
N ALA A 538 33.10 12.99 -17.89
CA ALA A 538 34.38 13.05 -18.55
C ALA A 538 35.53 13.01 -17.55
N THR A 539 36.60 12.30 -17.89
CA THR A 539 37.81 12.18 -17.06
C THR A 539 39.07 12.59 -17.81
N TRP A 540 38.91 13.36 -18.90
CA TRP A 540 40.01 14.00 -19.62
C TRP A 540 40.81 14.96 -18.72
N PRO A 541 42.05 15.32 -19.08
CA PRO A 541 42.83 16.26 -18.30
C PRO A 541 42.06 17.56 -18.01
N GLY A 542 41.89 17.85 -16.71
CA GLY A 542 41.15 19.02 -16.23
C GLY A 542 39.69 18.75 -15.84
N PHE A 543 39.19 17.53 -16.01
CA PHE A 543 37.92 17.09 -15.43
C PHE A 543 38.17 16.25 -14.18
N ASP A 544 37.45 16.54 -13.11
CA ASP A 544 37.51 15.87 -11.80
C ASP A 544 36.08 15.46 -11.43
N GLU A 545 35.71 14.21 -11.73
CA GLU A 545 34.33 13.69 -11.68
C GLU A 545 34.11 12.79 -10.47
N TRP A 546 32.97 13.01 -9.79
CA TRP A 546 32.58 12.30 -8.59
C TRP A 546 31.12 11.86 -8.67
N VAL A 547 30.84 10.64 -8.21
CA VAL A 547 29.49 10.10 -8.06
C VAL A 547 29.17 9.97 -6.58
N LEU A 548 28.04 10.52 -6.17
CA LEU A 548 27.60 10.66 -4.79
C LEU A 548 26.38 9.79 -4.57
N VAL A 549 26.43 8.89 -3.60
CA VAL A 549 25.34 7.95 -3.30
C VAL A 549 24.94 8.09 -1.84
N MET A 550 23.65 8.32 -1.59
CA MET A 550 23.09 8.36 -0.24
C MET A 550 22.25 7.11 0.06
N ASN A 551 22.38 6.62 1.29
CA ASN A 551 21.53 5.58 1.86
C ASN A 551 20.57 6.20 2.90
N PRO A 552 19.32 6.51 2.52
CA PRO A 552 18.32 7.01 3.47
C PRO A 552 17.63 5.89 4.26
N ASN A 553 17.94 4.62 3.99
CA ASN A 553 17.25 3.48 4.60
C ASN A 553 17.66 3.28 6.06
N PRO A 554 16.79 2.68 6.89
CA PRO A 554 17.10 2.30 8.26
C PRO A 554 18.11 1.14 8.36
N GLU A 555 18.46 0.51 7.24
CA GLU A 555 19.38 -0.62 7.16
C GLU A 555 20.58 -0.30 6.23
N PRO A 556 21.73 -0.97 6.41
CA PRO A 556 22.84 -0.89 5.47
C PRO A 556 22.45 -1.36 4.06
N VAL A 557 23.04 -0.75 3.03
CA VAL A 557 22.84 -1.11 1.63
C VAL A 557 24.16 -1.39 0.92
N GLU A 558 24.13 -2.36 0.00
CA GLU A 558 25.21 -2.63 -0.94
C GLU A 558 24.88 -1.99 -2.29
N VAL A 559 25.83 -1.25 -2.84
CA VAL A 559 25.68 -0.52 -4.10
C VAL A 559 26.80 -0.90 -5.06
N GLU A 560 26.48 -1.11 -6.32
CA GLU A 560 27.44 -1.31 -7.40
C GLU A 560 27.43 -0.11 -8.34
N VAL A 561 28.63 0.40 -8.65
CA VAL A 561 28.83 1.45 -9.65
C VAL A 561 29.50 0.84 -10.87
N SER A 562 29.01 1.22 -12.04
CA SER A 562 29.53 0.78 -13.34
C SER A 562 29.52 1.94 -14.32
N PHE A 563 30.38 1.86 -15.33
CA PHE A 563 30.62 2.96 -16.25
C PHE A 563 30.35 2.54 -17.69
N GLN A 564 29.80 3.44 -18.50
CA GLN A 564 29.67 3.30 -19.94
C GLN A 564 30.63 4.28 -20.61
N THR A 565 31.46 3.78 -21.52
CA THR A 565 32.35 4.61 -22.34
C THR A 565 31.97 4.49 -23.82
N PRO A 566 32.48 5.34 -24.72
CA PRO A 566 32.36 5.11 -26.15
C PRO A 566 32.87 3.73 -26.61
N GLY A 567 33.77 3.11 -25.84
CA GLY A 567 34.31 1.76 -26.10
C GLY A 567 33.45 0.61 -25.56
N GLY A 568 32.47 0.88 -24.68
CA GLY A 568 31.70 -0.13 -23.95
C GLY A 568 31.75 0.03 -22.43
N ASN A 569 31.16 -0.93 -21.73
CA ASN A 569 31.09 -0.96 -20.27
C ASN A 569 32.47 -1.16 -19.61
N VAL A 570 32.70 -0.47 -18.51
CA VAL A 570 33.84 -0.64 -17.59
C VAL A 570 33.29 -0.87 -16.18
N GLY A 571 33.86 -1.84 -15.45
CA GLY A 571 33.47 -2.11 -14.07
C GLY A 571 33.93 -1.01 -13.11
N GLY A 572 33.10 -0.67 -12.13
CA GLY A 572 33.44 0.26 -11.05
C GLY A 572 33.46 -0.42 -9.68
N PRO A 573 33.53 0.37 -8.60
CA PRO A 573 33.58 -0.15 -7.24
C PRO A 573 32.21 -0.62 -6.73
N ARG A 574 32.24 -1.38 -5.64
CA ARG A 574 31.09 -1.60 -4.77
C ARG A 574 31.23 -0.79 -3.49
N LEU A 575 30.11 -0.26 -3.01
CA LEU A 575 30.03 0.52 -1.77
C LEU A 575 29.12 -0.22 -0.79
N SER A 576 29.56 -0.33 0.46
CA SER A 576 28.73 -0.73 1.59
C SER A 576 28.43 0.52 2.39
N LEU A 577 27.17 0.96 2.38
CA LEU A 577 26.73 2.19 3.05
C LEU A 577 25.89 1.81 4.27
N ALA A 578 26.33 2.23 5.46
CA ALA A 578 25.54 2.06 6.67
C ALA A 578 24.22 2.86 6.60
N SER A 579 23.26 2.53 7.46
CA SER A 579 22.00 3.27 7.55
C SER A 579 22.23 4.77 7.76
N GLY A 580 21.52 5.61 7.00
CA GLY A 580 21.58 7.06 7.16
C GLY A 580 22.96 7.65 6.89
N THR A 581 23.72 7.07 5.96
CA THR A 581 25.04 7.56 5.53
C THR A 581 25.07 7.88 4.04
N ARG A 582 26.20 8.43 3.59
CA ARG A 582 26.51 8.62 2.17
C ARG A 582 27.92 8.14 1.84
N GLY A 583 28.20 7.91 0.57
CA GLY A 583 29.52 7.61 0.04
C GLY A 583 29.78 8.24 -1.32
N THR A 584 31.06 8.44 -1.65
CA THR A 584 31.51 9.03 -2.92
C THR A 584 32.39 8.04 -3.70
N VAL A 585 32.32 8.10 -5.02
CA VAL A 585 33.26 7.45 -5.94
C VAL A 585 33.94 8.51 -6.79
N HIS A 586 35.28 8.53 -6.78
CA HIS A 586 36.07 9.33 -7.71
C HIS A 586 36.18 8.56 -9.03
N VAL A 587 35.56 9.08 -10.10
CA VAL A 587 35.39 8.34 -11.36
C VAL A 587 36.72 8.21 -12.11
N ASN A 588 37.56 9.23 -12.05
CA ASN A 588 38.88 9.27 -12.72
C ASN A 588 39.81 8.12 -12.32
N ASP A 589 39.64 7.54 -11.13
CA ASP A 589 40.45 6.40 -10.66
C ASP A 589 40.12 5.10 -11.39
N PHE A 590 38.93 5.00 -12.01
CA PHE A 590 38.44 3.79 -12.67
C PHE A 590 38.45 3.91 -14.19
N VAL A 591 38.11 5.09 -14.71
CA VAL A 591 38.05 5.37 -16.15
C VAL A 591 38.89 6.61 -16.42
N PRO A 592 40.21 6.52 -16.65
CA PRO A 592 41.04 7.69 -16.87
C PRO A 592 41.05 8.16 -18.33
N ASN A 593 40.99 9.47 -18.56
CA ASN A 593 41.14 10.13 -19.86
C ASN A 593 40.11 9.70 -20.92
N GLN A 594 38.83 9.72 -20.57
CA GLN A 594 37.77 9.34 -21.50
C GLN A 594 36.43 9.99 -21.16
N ASP A 595 35.54 10.07 -22.14
CA ASP A 595 34.13 10.33 -21.84
C ASP A 595 33.51 9.12 -21.13
N VAL A 596 32.68 9.39 -20.13
CA VAL A 596 32.10 8.36 -19.29
C VAL A 596 30.67 8.72 -18.90
N SER A 597 29.81 7.71 -18.78
CA SER A 597 28.51 7.82 -18.14
C SER A 597 28.49 6.82 -16.99
N THR A 598 27.69 7.07 -15.96
CA THR A 598 27.63 6.20 -14.79
C THR A 598 26.26 5.52 -14.64
N LYS A 599 26.28 4.27 -14.20
CA LYS A 599 25.12 3.52 -13.71
C LYS A 599 25.38 3.10 -12.26
N VAL A 600 24.45 3.44 -11.36
CA VAL A 600 24.47 3.07 -9.94
C VAL A 600 23.33 2.11 -9.66
N ASN A 601 23.63 0.92 -9.11
CA ASN A 601 22.66 -0.11 -8.78
C ASN A 601 22.69 -0.43 -7.29
N CYS A 602 21.56 -0.29 -6.59
CA CYS A 602 21.37 -0.87 -5.26
C CYS A 602 21.17 -2.38 -5.39
N LEU A 603 21.99 -3.16 -4.70
CA LEU A 603 21.94 -4.63 -4.68
C LEU A 603 21.11 -5.17 -3.51
N THR A 604 20.77 -4.33 -2.53
CA THR A 604 19.97 -4.73 -1.37
C THR A 604 18.49 -4.80 -1.73
N SER A 605 17.92 -6.01 -1.66
CA SER A 605 16.50 -6.25 -1.97
C SER A 605 15.57 -5.45 -1.06
N GLY A 606 14.60 -4.77 -1.64
CA GLY A 606 13.60 -3.97 -0.91
C GLY A 606 14.09 -2.60 -0.44
N ALA A 607 15.31 -2.18 -0.78
CA ALA A 607 15.87 -0.87 -0.46
C ALA A 607 16.30 -0.13 -1.72
N GLY A 608 16.08 1.20 -1.75
CA GLY A 608 16.56 2.07 -2.82
C GLY A 608 17.57 3.10 -2.32
N VAL A 609 18.38 3.66 -3.21
CA VAL A 609 19.33 4.75 -2.92
C VAL A 609 18.96 6.00 -3.72
N VAL A 610 19.70 7.09 -3.53
CA VAL A 610 19.72 8.24 -4.45
C VAL A 610 21.15 8.51 -4.89
N ALA A 611 21.33 8.84 -6.17
CA ALA A 611 22.63 9.12 -6.74
C ALA A 611 22.64 10.45 -7.51
N GLU A 612 23.73 11.20 -7.32
CA GLU A 612 24.06 12.42 -8.05
C GLU A 612 25.50 12.33 -8.61
N ARG A 613 25.84 13.21 -9.56
CA ARG A 613 27.22 13.38 -10.05
C ARG A 613 27.61 14.84 -9.95
N SER A 614 28.75 15.12 -9.33
CA SER A 614 29.41 16.42 -9.38
C SER A 614 30.67 16.35 -10.24
N MET A 615 30.93 17.37 -11.05
CA MET A 615 32.16 17.49 -11.82
C MET A 615 32.79 18.87 -11.65
N TYR A 616 34.10 18.90 -11.42
CA TYR A 616 34.89 20.13 -11.35
C TYR A 616 35.78 20.23 -12.57
N VAL A 617 35.77 21.39 -13.22
CA VAL A 617 36.28 21.57 -14.58
C VAL A 617 37.30 22.69 -14.60
N ARG A 618 38.49 22.37 -15.09
CA ARG A 618 39.58 23.30 -15.39
C ARG A 618 40.47 22.70 -16.48
N THR A 619 40.04 22.82 -17.73
CA THR A 619 40.67 22.14 -18.86
C THR A 619 41.75 22.98 -19.53
N PRO A 620 42.71 22.36 -20.26
CA PRO A 620 43.75 23.08 -21.01
C PRO A 620 43.21 24.00 -22.12
N ASP A 621 42.07 23.67 -22.74
CA ASP A 621 41.36 24.51 -23.71
C ASP A 621 40.57 25.65 -23.05
N GLY A 622 40.61 25.73 -21.71
CA GLY A 622 40.16 26.88 -20.95
C GLY A 622 38.75 26.79 -20.41
N LYS A 623 38.08 25.64 -20.45
CA LYS A 623 36.80 25.45 -19.73
C LYS A 623 37.05 25.53 -18.23
N VAL A 624 36.17 26.20 -17.51
CA VAL A 624 36.28 26.38 -16.06
C VAL A 624 34.90 26.43 -15.41
N GLY A 625 34.74 25.76 -14.28
CA GLY A 625 33.48 25.73 -13.55
C GLY A 625 33.32 24.45 -12.75
N CYS A 626 32.10 24.22 -12.27
CA CYS A 626 31.67 22.95 -11.72
C CYS A 626 30.18 22.80 -11.99
N HIS A 627 29.68 21.57 -12.07
CA HIS A 627 28.25 21.33 -12.22
C HIS A 627 27.85 20.03 -11.53
N ASN A 628 26.55 19.84 -11.28
CA ASN A 628 26.01 18.63 -10.69
C ASN A 628 24.64 18.27 -11.27
N SER A 629 24.32 16.97 -11.29
CA SER A 629 22.98 16.51 -11.64
C SER A 629 22.49 15.33 -10.81
N LEU A 630 21.19 15.31 -10.57
CA LEU A 630 20.44 14.15 -10.13
C LEU A 630 20.35 13.11 -11.25
N GLY A 631 20.69 11.86 -10.96
CA GLY A 631 20.56 10.80 -11.95
C GLY A 631 19.11 10.56 -12.38
N ALA A 632 18.93 10.08 -13.60
CA ALA A 632 17.64 9.55 -14.05
C ALA A 632 17.37 8.18 -13.40
N ARG A 633 16.12 7.92 -13.03
CA ARG A 633 15.71 6.63 -12.42
C ARG A 633 15.39 5.55 -13.46
N GLU A 634 15.20 5.97 -14.70
CA GLU A 634 14.79 5.13 -15.82
C GLU A 634 15.43 5.60 -17.12
N ALA A 635 15.46 4.71 -18.10
CA ALA A 635 15.72 5.05 -19.50
C ALA A 635 14.37 5.26 -20.20
N ALA A 636 14.35 6.05 -21.27
CA ALA A 636 13.12 6.35 -22.01
C ALA A 636 13.40 6.55 -23.50
N GLU A 637 12.33 6.51 -24.29
CA GLU A 637 12.36 6.73 -25.75
C GLU A 637 12.36 8.21 -26.16
N GLY A 638 12.09 9.12 -25.23
CA GLY A 638 11.95 10.55 -25.53
C GLY A 638 12.34 11.42 -24.34
N TRP A 639 13.14 12.45 -24.60
CA TRP A 639 13.72 13.34 -23.59
C TRP A 639 13.64 14.80 -24.04
N GLY A 640 13.39 15.70 -23.09
CA GLY A 640 13.36 17.14 -23.30
C GLY A 640 14.31 17.92 -22.38
N LEU A 641 14.91 18.98 -22.93
CA LEU A 641 15.78 19.95 -22.28
C LEU A 641 15.32 21.35 -22.72
N ALA A 642 14.79 22.15 -21.80
CA ALA A 642 14.29 23.50 -22.11
C ALA A 642 15.41 24.55 -22.20
N GLU A 643 16.48 24.39 -21.43
CA GLU A 643 17.65 25.24 -21.45
C GLU A 643 18.64 24.87 -22.57
N GLY A 644 19.41 25.87 -22.99
CA GLY A 644 20.41 25.73 -24.03
C GLY A 644 20.67 27.05 -24.76
N ALA A 645 21.92 27.24 -25.17
CA ALA A 645 22.39 28.41 -25.89
C ALA A 645 23.70 28.09 -26.61
N THR A 646 23.81 28.60 -27.84
CA THR A 646 24.98 28.41 -28.72
C THR A 646 25.59 29.74 -29.18
N TRP A 647 25.24 30.83 -28.51
CA TRP A 647 25.83 32.16 -28.69
C TRP A 647 27.37 32.13 -28.51
N PRO A 648 28.10 33.14 -29.03
CA PRO A 648 29.54 33.22 -28.82
C PRO A 648 29.90 33.09 -27.34
N GLY A 649 30.78 32.13 -27.04
CA GLY A 649 31.20 31.84 -25.67
C GLY A 649 30.35 30.82 -24.91
N TYR A 650 29.26 30.32 -25.50
CA TYR A 650 28.48 29.19 -24.97
C TYR A 650 28.83 27.93 -25.76
N GLU A 651 29.24 26.88 -25.05
CA GLU A 651 29.54 25.58 -25.64
C GLU A 651 28.62 24.53 -25.02
N GLU A 652 27.62 24.09 -25.79
CA GLU A 652 26.58 23.16 -25.35
C GLU A 652 26.81 21.75 -25.91
N TRP A 653 26.68 20.78 -25.02
CA TRP A 653 26.78 19.36 -25.29
C TRP A 653 25.57 18.62 -24.75
N VAL A 654 25.01 17.71 -25.55
CA VAL A 654 23.98 16.77 -25.10
C VAL A 654 24.57 15.37 -25.12
N LEU A 655 24.46 14.69 -23.98
CA LEU A 655 25.11 13.42 -23.69
C LEU A 655 24.05 12.33 -23.62
N VAL A 656 24.25 11.27 -24.39
CA VAL A 656 23.33 10.14 -24.49
C VAL A 656 24.01 8.88 -24.00
N GLN A 657 23.41 8.23 -23.01
CA GLN A 657 23.81 6.94 -22.48
C GLN A 657 22.81 5.89 -22.96
N ASN A 658 23.30 4.77 -23.49
CA ASN A 658 22.49 3.57 -23.71
C ASN A 658 22.84 2.53 -22.63
N PRO A 659 22.07 2.49 -21.53
CA PRO A 659 22.33 1.54 -20.44
C PRO A 659 21.74 0.15 -20.69
N THR A 660 21.10 -0.08 -21.84
CA THR A 660 20.33 -1.30 -22.15
C THR A 660 21.21 -2.41 -22.75
N GLY A 661 20.59 -3.57 -22.97
CA GLY A 661 21.23 -4.72 -23.63
C GLY A 661 21.15 -4.71 -25.16
N SER A 662 20.51 -3.70 -25.77
CA SER A 662 20.29 -3.57 -27.21
C SER A 662 20.78 -2.22 -27.73
N GLU A 663 21.05 -2.14 -29.03
CA GLU A 663 21.33 -0.85 -29.67
C GLU A 663 20.07 0.02 -29.75
N ALA A 664 20.27 1.34 -29.81
CA ALA A 664 19.21 2.33 -29.92
C ALA A 664 19.54 3.30 -31.06
N ASP A 665 18.57 3.58 -31.93
CA ASP A 665 18.72 4.57 -33.00
C ASP A 665 18.20 5.91 -32.50
N VAL A 666 19.10 6.87 -32.31
CA VAL A 666 18.87 8.13 -31.61
C VAL A 666 18.80 9.28 -32.61
N VAL A 667 17.80 10.15 -32.46
CA VAL A 667 17.59 11.35 -33.28
C VAL A 667 17.39 12.58 -32.40
N PHE A 668 17.86 13.73 -32.89
CA PHE A 668 17.83 15.02 -32.20
C PHE A 668 16.96 16.03 -32.95
N TYR A 669 16.24 16.84 -32.18
CA TYR A 669 15.54 18.03 -32.67
C TYR A 669 15.91 19.23 -31.79
N PHE A 670 16.19 20.35 -32.43
CA PHE A 670 16.60 21.58 -31.76
C PHE A 670 15.54 22.66 -31.98
N LEU A 671 14.93 23.13 -30.91
CA LEU A 671 13.84 24.10 -30.92
C LEU A 671 14.39 25.48 -30.57
N THR A 672 14.07 26.45 -31.41
CA THR A 672 14.33 27.88 -31.14
C THR A 672 12.99 28.60 -31.00
N PRO A 673 12.95 29.89 -30.64
CA PRO A 673 11.68 30.60 -30.52
C PRO A 673 10.82 30.56 -31.80
N ASP A 674 11.46 30.55 -32.97
CA ASP A 674 10.78 30.73 -34.27
C ASP A 674 11.00 29.57 -35.26
N GLU A 675 11.94 28.66 -35.00
CA GLU A 675 12.38 27.63 -35.95
C GLU A 675 12.77 26.31 -35.25
N VAL A 676 12.53 25.19 -35.92
CA VAL A 676 12.97 23.85 -35.50
C VAL A 676 14.03 23.34 -36.46
N PHE A 677 15.14 22.83 -35.94
CA PHE A 677 16.23 22.24 -36.71
C PHE A 677 16.30 20.73 -36.46
N TYR A 678 16.51 19.99 -37.55
CA TYR A 678 16.83 18.56 -37.48
C TYR A 678 18.32 18.38 -37.10
N GLY A 679 18.57 17.63 -36.03
CA GLY A 679 19.90 17.36 -35.52
C GLY A 679 20.53 16.09 -36.09
N PRO A 680 21.58 15.56 -35.45
CA PRO A 680 22.17 14.29 -35.86
C PRO A 680 21.27 13.10 -35.58
N GLU A 681 21.49 12.04 -36.36
CA GLU A 681 20.92 10.72 -36.19
C GLU A 681 22.04 9.68 -36.18
N PHE A 682 22.03 8.77 -35.21
CA PHE A 682 23.03 7.70 -35.10
C PHE A 682 22.54 6.51 -34.29
N THR A 683 23.08 5.33 -34.61
CA THR A 683 22.91 4.12 -33.80
C THR A 683 23.90 4.10 -32.63
N LEU A 684 23.39 4.04 -31.41
CA LEU A 684 24.17 3.90 -30.19
C LEU A 684 24.10 2.45 -29.67
N ALA A 685 25.23 1.73 -29.75
CA ALA A 685 25.28 0.35 -29.30
C ALA A 685 25.04 0.19 -27.78
N ALA A 686 24.57 -1.00 -27.39
CA ALA A 686 24.31 -1.38 -26.00
C ALA A 686 25.51 -1.13 -25.07
N GLY A 687 25.24 -0.56 -23.88
CA GLY A 687 26.26 -0.31 -22.86
C GLY A 687 27.31 0.74 -23.27
N ARG A 688 26.96 1.68 -24.15
CA ARG A 688 27.83 2.76 -24.62
C ARG A 688 27.20 4.13 -24.39
N ARG A 689 28.00 5.16 -24.66
CA ARG A 689 27.57 6.56 -24.65
C ARG A 689 28.05 7.32 -25.89
N ALA A 690 27.42 8.47 -26.16
CA ALA A 690 27.84 9.44 -27.17
C ALA A 690 27.56 10.87 -26.71
N SER A 691 28.39 11.83 -27.14
CA SER A 691 28.17 13.28 -26.94
C SER A 691 27.90 13.95 -28.28
N VAL A 692 26.92 14.85 -28.32
CA VAL A 692 26.61 15.71 -29.46
C VAL A 692 26.88 17.15 -29.05
N ARG A 693 27.70 17.86 -29.83
CA ARG A 693 27.92 19.29 -29.66
C ARG A 693 26.85 20.08 -30.40
N VAL A 694 26.00 20.81 -29.69
CA VAL A 694 24.82 21.47 -30.28
C VAL A 694 25.23 22.66 -31.16
N ASN A 695 26.31 23.36 -30.81
CA ASN A 695 26.85 24.48 -31.59
C ASN A 695 27.14 24.15 -33.06
N ASP A 696 27.44 22.89 -33.37
CA ASP A 696 27.78 22.47 -34.73
C ASP A 696 26.54 22.37 -35.64
N TYR A 697 25.33 22.37 -35.06
CA TYR A 697 24.05 22.24 -35.78
C TYR A 697 23.23 23.52 -35.75
N VAL A 698 23.16 24.19 -34.60
CA VAL A 698 22.38 25.42 -34.43
C VAL A 698 23.30 26.49 -33.84
N PRO A 699 24.06 27.24 -34.65
CA PRO A 699 24.95 28.28 -34.14
C PRO A 699 24.19 29.56 -33.78
N ASP A 700 24.74 30.31 -32.81
CA ASP A 700 24.36 31.67 -32.43
C ASP A 700 22.87 31.86 -32.07
N ARG A 701 22.31 30.97 -31.24
CA ARG A 701 20.90 31.02 -30.83
C ARG A 701 20.65 30.49 -29.41
N ASP A 702 19.51 30.87 -28.86
CA ASP A 702 18.86 30.14 -27.78
C ASP A 702 18.26 28.84 -28.35
N VAL A 703 18.51 27.71 -27.71
CA VAL A 703 18.10 26.39 -28.21
C VAL A 703 17.58 25.52 -27.08
N SER A 704 16.48 24.79 -27.31
CA SER A 704 16.02 23.69 -26.47
C SER A 704 16.26 22.40 -27.25
N THR A 705 16.51 21.29 -26.58
CA THR A 705 16.82 20.01 -27.24
C THR A 705 15.77 18.96 -26.91
N MET A 706 15.30 18.27 -27.93
CA MET A 706 14.52 17.04 -27.82
C MET A 706 15.32 15.89 -28.41
N VAL A 707 15.33 14.75 -27.72
CA VAL A 707 16.03 13.53 -28.16
C VAL A 707 15.04 12.38 -28.15
N PHE A 708 14.94 11.65 -29.26
CA PHE A 708 14.07 10.49 -29.40
C PHE A 708 14.84 9.25 -29.84
N THR A 709 14.26 8.09 -29.59
CA THR A 709 14.60 6.85 -30.27
C THR A 709 13.53 6.47 -31.29
N TRP A 710 13.95 5.83 -32.39
CA TRP A 710 13.04 5.55 -33.50
C TRP A 710 12.09 4.38 -33.27
N TYR A 711 12.58 3.34 -32.60
CA TYR A 711 11.83 2.09 -32.46
C TYR A 711 11.35 1.92 -31.03
N GLU A 712 10.09 1.51 -30.91
CA GLU A 712 9.48 1.16 -29.63
C GLU A 712 10.35 0.12 -28.89
N GLY A 713 10.60 0.38 -27.60
CA GLY A 713 11.46 -0.42 -26.73
C GLY A 713 12.95 -0.10 -26.83
N GLN A 714 13.38 0.86 -27.67
CA GLN A 714 14.75 1.39 -27.61
C GLN A 714 14.80 2.54 -26.61
N GLU A 715 15.45 2.35 -25.47
CA GLU A 715 15.51 3.37 -24.41
C GLU A 715 16.93 3.89 -24.20
N VAL A 716 17.05 5.19 -23.98
CA VAL A 716 18.31 5.88 -23.65
C VAL A 716 18.12 6.80 -22.45
N VAL A 717 19.21 7.38 -21.95
CA VAL A 717 19.21 8.42 -20.92
C VAL A 717 19.96 9.62 -21.46
N VAL A 718 19.45 10.82 -21.20
CA VAL A 718 19.98 12.07 -21.77
C VAL A 718 20.26 13.10 -20.68
N GLU A 719 21.39 13.81 -20.81
CA GLU A 719 21.71 14.99 -20.01
C GLU A 719 22.33 16.07 -20.91
N ARG A 720 22.30 17.33 -20.45
CA ARG A 720 23.03 18.45 -21.07
C ARG A 720 24.19 18.89 -20.20
N ALA A 721 25.31 19.24 -20.81
CA ALA A 721 26.38 20.03 -20.20
C ALA A 721 26.66 21.29 -21.01
N MET A 722 26.92 22.40 -20.33
CA MET A 722 27.25 23.69 -20.94
C MET A 722 28.48 24.29 -20.29
N TYR A 723 29.38 24.82 -21.12
CA TYR A 723 30.56 25.55 -20.70
C TYR A 723 30.48 26.97 -21.21
N VAL A 724 30.53 27.94 -20.31
CA VAL A 724 30.22 29.34 -20.59
C VAL A 724 31.45 30.20 -20.32
N ARG A 725 31.79 31.02 -21.32
CA ARG A 725 32.71 32.16 -21.25
C ARG A 725 32.24 33.19 -22.29
N SER A 726 31.17 33.88 -21.95
CA SER A 726 30.47 34.76 -22.87
C SER A 726 31.09 36.18 -22.92
N PRO A 727 30.90 36.93 -24.02
CA PRO A 727 31.39 38.31 -24.14
C PRO A 727 30.84 39.29 -23.10
N ASP A 728 29.65 39.04 -22.55
CA ASP A 728 29.03 39.84 -21.48
C ASP A 728 29.58 39.50 -20.08
N GLY A 729 30.55 38.58 -19.99
CA GLY A 729 31.32 38.31 -18.78
C GLY A 729 30.82 37.13 -17.95
N LYS A 730 29.80 36.39 -18.38
CA LYS A 730 29.38 35.16 -17.71
C LYS A 730 30.45 34.09 -17.91
N THR A 731 30.77 33.37 -16.84
CA THR A 731 31.77 32.31 -16.85
C THR A 731 31.33 31.19 -15.91
N GLY A 732 31.42 29.94 -16.36
CA GLY A 732 31.08 28.79 -15.54
C GLY A 732 30.87 27.53 -16.37
N ALA A 733 30.40 26.50 -15.70
CA ALA A 733 29.88 25.30 -16.34
C ALA A 733 28.59 24.94 -15.62
N HIS A 734 27.59 24.45 -16.32
CA HIS A 734 26.36 23.96 -15.71
C HIS A 734 25.83 22.77 -16.51
N ASN A 735 24.95 22.01 -15.91
CA ASN A 735 24.40 20.82 -16.53
C ASN A 735 22.99 20.58 -15.99
N ALA A 736 22.20 19.77 -16.68
CA ALA A 736 20.89 19.35 -16.17
C ALA A 736 20.55 17.95 -16.67
N PRO A 737 19.82 17.15 -15.87
CA PRO A 737 19.22 15.95 -16.39
C PRO A 737 18.10 16.33 -17.36
N ALA A 738 17.99 15.62 -18.49
CA ALA A 738 16.81 15.75 -19.32
C ALA A 738 15.60 15.13 -18.59
N THR A 739 14.40 15.51 -18.99
CA THR A 739 13.15 14.90 -18.49
C THR A 739 12.50 14.03 -19.56
N ALA A 740 11.99 12.87 -19.18
CA ALA A 740 11.13 12.05 -20.03
C ALA A 740 9.67 12.53 -20.02
N TYR A 741 9.34 13.54 -19.21
CA TYR A 741 7.98 14.02 -18.96
C TYR A 741 7.83 15.51 -19.21
N ALA A 742 6.69 15.89 -19.78
CA ALA A 742 6.16 17.25 -19.78
C ALA A 742 4.96 17.37 -18.83
N CYS A 743 4.77 18.55 -18.24
CA CYS A 743 3.70 18.84 -17.28
C CYS A 743 3.17 20.25 -17.47
N THR A 744 1.94 20.50 -17.01
CA THR A 744 1.33 21.83 -16.98
C THR A 744 1.93 22.72 -15.90
N ASP A 745 2.36 22.12 -14.77
CA ASP A 745 2.86 22.85 -13.62
C ASP A 745 4.26 22.39 -13.21
N TRP A 746 5.16 23.35 -13.00
CA TRP A 746 6.55 23.13 -12.60
C TRP A 746 6.95 24.06 -11.45
N TYR A 747 7.82 23.55 -10.58
CA TYR A 747 8.36 24.30 -9.43
C TYR A 747 9.88 24.37 -9.48
N LEU A 748 10.43 25.55 -9.24
CA LEU A 748 11.86 25.87 -9.28
C LEU A 748 12.25 26.52 -7.94
N PRO A 749 12.64 25.73 -6.91
CA PRO A 749 12.87 26.22 -5.54
C PRO A 749 14.02 27.23 -5.35
N GLU A 750 15.10 27.10 -6.09
CA GLU A 750 16.23 28.04 -6.11
C GLU A 750 15.98 29.23 -7.05
N GLY A 751 16.68 30.31 -6.77
CA GLY A 751 16.67 31.56 -7.49
C GLY A 751 17.17 32.71 -6.62
N CYS A 752 17.90 33.62 -7.26
CA CYS A 752 18.35 34.87 -6.65
C CYS A 752 18.54 35.92 -7.74
N THR A 753 17.95 37.08 -7.53
CA THR A 753 18.04 38.27 -8.40
C THR A 753 18.75 39.44 -7.71
N SER A 754 19.46 39.15 -6.61
CA SER A 754 20.29 40.14 -5.92
C SER A 754 21.42 40.62 -6.83
N HIS A 755 22.03 41.77 -6.49
CA HIS A 755 23.15 42.31 -7.25
C HIS A 755 24.26 41.26 -7.47
N GLY A 756 24.60 41.01 -8.73
CA GLY A 756 25.59 40.02 -9.12
C GLY A 756 25.02 38.66 -9.51
N PHE A 757 23.70 38.47 -9.51
CA PHE A 757 23.02 37.30 -10.06
C PHE A 757 22.19 37.67 -11.28
N ASP A 758 22.18 36.80 -12.28
CA ASP A 758 21.35 36.87 -13.49
C ASP A 758 20.62 35.54 -13.65
N GLU A 759 19.32 35.53 -13.36
CA GLU A 759 18.48 34.34 -13.32
C GLU A 759 17.51 34.30 -14.49
N TRP A 760 17.41 33.13 -15.10
CA TRP A 760 16.56 32.86 -16.25
C TRP A 760 15.68 31.65 -15.99
N VAL A 761 14.41 31.75 -16.36
CA VAL A 761 13.47 30.62 -16.41
C VAL A 761 13.15 30.32 -17.86
N LEU A 762 13.33 29.06 -18.25
CA LEU A 762 13.25 28.62 -19.63
C LEU A 762 12.13 27.61 -19.77
N VAL A 763 11.28 27.83 -20.77
CA VAL A 763 10.10 27.01 -21.01
C VAL A 763 10.11 26.55 -22.46
N MET A 764 10.00 25.25 -22.66
CA MET A 764 9.85 24.61 -23.96
C MET A 764 8.44 24.03 -24.07
N ASN A 765 7.78 24.26 -25.21
CA ASN A 765 6.59 23.52 -25.62
C ASN A 765 7.01 22.38 -26.56
N PRO A 766 7.09 21.12 -26.07
CA PRO A 766 7.43 19.97 -26.91
C PRO A 766 6.27 19.47 -27.78
N ASP A 767 5.05 19.95 -27.57
CA ASP A 767 3.88 19.52 -28.34
C ASP A 767 3.93 20.13 -29.74
N ALA A 768 3.66 19.30 -30.75
CA ALA A 768 3.76 19.71 -32.15
C ALA A 768 2.44 20.17 -32.78
N GLU A 769 1.33 20.00 -32.08
CA GLU A 769 0.00 20.38 -32.56
C GLU A 769 -0.58 21.54 -31.75
N TYR A 770 -0.33 21.55 -30.45
CA TYR A 770 -0.98 22.48 -29.52
C TYR A 770 -0.01 23.54 -28.99
N ARG A 771 -0.50 24.77 -28.94
CA ARG A 771 0.17 25.86 -28.22
C ARG A 771 0.02 25.65 -26.72
N ALA A 772 0.83 26.34 -25.93
CA ALA A 772 0.73 26.38 -24.47
C ALA A 772 0.70 27.84 -23.96
N ASP A 773 -0.32 28.22 -23.21
CA ASP A 773 -0.41 29.50 -22.53
C ASP A 773 0.23 29.37 -21.14
N VAL A 774 1.37 30.01 -20.93
CA VAL A 774 2.23 29.87 -19.74
C VAL A 774 2.19 31.12 -18.88
N LEU A 775 2.18 30.94 -17.56
CA LEU A 775 2.22 31.97 -16.52
C LEU A 775 3.32 31.65 -15.50
N LEU A 776 4.14 32.65 -15.17
CA LEU A 776 5.10 32.58 -14.07
C LEU A 776 4.57 33.30 -12.83
N THR A 777 4.78 32.69 -11.67
CA THR A 777 4.57 33.32 -10.36
C THR A 777 5.85 33.18 -9.53
N PHE A 778 6.36 34.28 -9.00
CA PHE A 778 7.59 34.33 -8.22
C PHE A 778 7.27 34.27 -6.72
N LEU A 779 7.75 33.25 -6.02
CA LEU A 779 7.58 33.10 -4.58
C LEU A 779 8.81 33.67 -3.87
N THR A 780 8.64 34.84 -3.23
CA THR A 780 9.70 35.51 -2.48
C THR A 780 9.51 35.29 -0.97
N PRO A 781 10.52 35.56 -0.12
CA PRO A 781 10.32 35.60 1.33
C PRO A 781 9.22 36.59 1.80
N GLY A 782 8.89 37.58 0.97
CA GLY A 782 7.81 38.54 1.22
C GLY A 782 6.43 38.09 0.72
N GLY A 783 6.33 36.89 0.13
CA GLY A 783 5.12 36.36 -0.50
C GLY A 783 5.19 36.32 -2.04
N PRO A 784 4.10 35.89 -2.69
CA PRO A 784 4.04 35.72 -4.14
C PRO A 784 4.00 37.06 -4.89
N VAL A 785 4.67 37.12 -6.04
CA VAL A 785 4.68 38.24 -6.99
C VAL A 785 4.32 37.70 -8.36
N ASN A 786 3.36 38.33 -9.04
CA ASN A 786 2.96 37.92 -10.38
C ASN A 786 4.09 38.19 -11.39
N GLY A 787 4.43 37.18 -12.19
CA GLY A 787 5.40 37.26 -13.27
C GLY A 787 4.76 37.45 -14.65
N PRO A 788 5.55 37.24 -15.72
CA PRO A 788 5.06 37.33 -17.09
C PRO A 788 4.16 36.16 -17.46
N SER A 789 3.35 36.36 -18.51
CA SER A 789 2.60 35.32 -19.20
C SER A 789 2.86 35.37 -20.70
N VAL A 790 2.93 34.21 -21.38
CA VAL A 790 3.14 34.14 -22.82
C VAL A 790 2.44 32.91 -23.43
N THR A 791 1.98 33.06 -24.66
CA THR A 791 1.53 31.93 -25.49
C THR A 791 2.71 31.37 -26.28
N LEU A 792 3.12 30.14 -25.99
CA LEU A 792 4.13 29.42 -26.76
C LEU A 792 3.47 28.66 -27.91
N PRO A 793 3.86 28.90 -29.18
CA PRO A 793 3.49 28.05 -30.30
C PRO A 793 3.88 26.56 -30.08
N PRO A 794 3.31 25.62 -30.86
CA PRO A 794 3.84 24.26 -30.91
C PRO A 794 5.34 24.25 -31.24
N VAL A 795 6.08 23.27 -30.70
CA VAL A 795 7.52 23.05 -30.95
C VAL A 795 8.37 24.30 -30.88
N SER A 796 8.21 25.06 -29.79
CA SER A 796 8.88 26.34 -29.58
C SER A 796 9.42 26.47 -28.16
N ARG A 797 10.17 27.55 -27.90
CA ARG A 797 10.72 27.85 -26.58
C ARG A 797 10.72 29.35 -26.27
N VAL A 798 10.86 29.69 -24.98
CA VAL A 798 11.04 31.07 -24.50
C VAL A 798 11.95 31.10 -23.27
N SER A 799 12.63 32.23 -23.05
CA SER A 799 13.44 32.52 -21.86
C SER A 799 12.89 33.77 -21.18
N PHE A 800 12.74 33.73 -19.86
CA PHE A 800 12.35 34.88 -19.05
C PHE A 800 13.51 35.31 -18.16
N ASN A 801 13.92 36.57 -18.27
CA ASN A 801 14.85 37.17 -17.33
C ASN A 801 14.12 37.50 -16.02
N VAL A 802 14.41 36.78 -14.94
CA VAL A 802 13.70 36.92 -13.66
C VAL A 802 14.02 38.25 -12.98
N ASN A 803 15.23 38.78 -13.21
CA ASN A 803 15.69 40.06 -12.66
C ASN A 803 14.83 41.26 -13.10
N ASP A 804 14.06 41.14 -14.17
CA ASP A 804 13.16 42.20 -14.65
C ASP A 804 11.91 42.35 -13.77
N TYR A 805 11.61 41.37 -12.90
CA TYR A 805 10.34 41.28 -12.18
C TYR A 805 10.47 41.32 -10.66
N VAL A 806 11.54 40.74 -10.10
CA VAL A 806 11.76 40.64 -8.66
C VAL A 806 13.21 40.92 -8.30
N SER A 807 13.45 41.23 -7.03
CA SER A 807 14.79 41.44 -6.47
C SER A 807 14.94 40.66 -5.16
N GLY A 808 16.09 40.00 -4.99
CA GLY A 808 16.37 39.17 -3.82
C GLY A 808 16.18 37.68 -4.10
N ASP A 809 16.03 36.89 -3.05
CA ASP A 809 15.81 35.46 -3.20
C ASP A 809 14.43 35.17 -3.79
N VAL A 810 14.37 34.25 -4.75
CA VAL A 810 13.15 33.90 -5.49
C VAL A 810 13.09 32.41 -5.74
N ALA A 811 11.88 31.88 -5.82
CA ALA A 811 11.55 30.58 -6.37
C ALA A 811 10.49 30.82 -7.43
N THR A 812 10.43 29.99 -8.45
CA THR A 812 9.47 30.18 -9.56
C THR A 812 8.48 29.04 -9.62
N LYS A 813 7.19 29.38 -9.67
CA LYS A 813 6.12 28.50 -10.08
C LYS A 813 5.79 28.82 -11.55
N VAL A 814 5.78 27.80 -12.39
CA VAL A 814 5.35 27.89 -13.79
C VAL A 814 4.06 27.12 -13.93
N GLU A 815 3.02 27.75 -14.46
CA GLU A 815 1.71 27.16 -14.74
C GLU A 815 1.40 27.28 -16.23
N SER A 816 0.74 26.29 -16.80
CA SER A 816 0.48 26.21 -18.23
C SER A 816 -0.84 25.48 -18.52
N ASP A 817 -1.56 25.90 -19.56
CA ASP A 817 -2.73 25.14 -20.05
C ASP A 817 -2.37 23.97 -20.98
N GLY A 818 -1.09 23.89 -21.40
CA GLY A 818 -0.50 22.84 -22.20
C GLY A 818 0.71 22.18 -21.53
N TYR A 819 1.15 21.03 -22.05
CA TYR A 819 2.30 20.31 -21.52
C TYR A 819 3.61 20.99 -21.93
N VAL A 820 4.38 21.47 -20.95
CA VAL A 820 5.66 22.14 -21.16
C VAL A 820 6.78 21.45 -20.38
N VAL A 821 8.03 21.79 -20.70
CA VAL A 821 9.23 21.45 -19.93
C VAL A 821 9.87 22.75 -19.44
N CYS A 822 10.27 22.78 -18.18
CA CYS A 822 10.84 23.98 -17.56
C CYS A 822 12.20 23.72 -16.94
N GLU A 823 13.14 24.63 -17.16
CA GLU A 823 14.44 24.69 -16.50
C GLU A 823 14.68 26.10 -15.94
N ARG A 824 15.63 26.23 -15.03
CA ARG A 824 16.19 27.51 -14.60
C ARG A 824 17.70 27.51 -14.82
N SER A 825 18.26 28.64 -15.21
CA SER A 825 19.69 28.91 -15.10
C SER A 825 19.98 30.16 -14.27
N VAL A 826 21.11 30.15 -13.58
CA VAL A 826 21.59 31.27 -12.76
C VAL A 826 23.06 31.50 -13.07
N TYR A 827 23.41 32.74 -13.39
CA TYR A 827 24.78 33.18 -13.61
C TYR A 827 25.19 34.15 -12.50
N ALA A 828 26.22 33.81 -11.73
CA ALA A 828 26.72 34.59 -10.62
C ALA A 828 28.07 35.27 -10.94
N GLY A 829 28.14 36.58 -10.71
CA GLY A 829 29.23 37.48 -11.14
C GLY A 829 30.25 37.88 -10.05
N GLY A 830 30.34 37.16 -8.93
CA GLY A 830 31.42 37.31 -7.94
C GLY A 830 31.32 38.50 -6.97
N ALA A 831 30.41 39.46 -7.18
CA ALA A 831 30.27 40.66 -6.34
C ALA A 831 29.96 40.34 -4.85
N SER A 832 29.33 39.20 -4.59
CA SER A 832 29.02 38.66 -3.26
C SER A 832 30.01 37.57 -2.79
N GLY A 833 31.09 37.33 -3.52
CA GLY A 833 31.97 36.17 -3.35
C GLY A 833 31.46 34.89 -4.02
N LYS A 834 30.21 34.88 -4.49
CA LYS A 834 29.57 33.79 -5.23
C LYS A 834 29.76 33.97 -6.74
N ALA A 835 30.29 32.97 -7.43
CA ALA A 835 30.54 33.05 -8.86
C ALA A 835 30.35 31.70 -9.56
N GLY A 836 29.97 31.73 -10.83
CA GLY A 836 29.77 30.53 -11.65
C GLY A 836 28.47 30.59 -12.44
N ALA A 837 28.07 29.45 -12.99
CA ALA A 837 26.79 29.25 -13.64
C ALA A 837 26.20 27.95 -13.10
N HIS A 838 24.89 27.85 -12.94
CA HIS A 838 24.23 26.60 -12.60
C HIS A 838 22.84 26.53 -13.23
N SER A 839 22.28 25.32 -13.35
CA SER A 839 20.97 25.11 -13.94
C SER A 839 20.32 23.84 -13.42
N SER A 840 19.01 23.85 -13.25
CA SER A 840 18.26 22.64 -12.90
C SER A 840 17.03 22.46 -13.77
N MET A 841 16.64 21.19 -13.91
CA MET A 841 15.30 20.81 -14.32
C MET A 841 14.31 21.18 -13.23
N GLY A 842 13.14 21.73 -13.58
CA GLY A 842 12.12 21.97 -12.57
C GLY A 842 11.57 20.69 -11.95
N VAL A 843 10.95 20.83 -10.79
CA VAL A 843 10.22 19.74 -10.12
C VAL A 843 8.81 19.66 -10.69
N LEU A 844 8.40 18.46 -11.14
CA LEU A 844 7.02 18.19 -11.59
C LEU A 844 6.03 18.37 -10.42
N ALA A 845 4.97 19.17 -10.61
CA ALA A 845 3.99 19.41 -9.55
C ALA A 845 3.30 18.16 -8.97
N PRO A 846 3.00 17.10 -9.74
CA PRO A 846 2.46 15.85 -9.18
C PRO A 846 3.35 15.22 -8.10
N TYR A 847 4.68 15.40 -8.16
CA TYR A 847 5.57 14.93 -7.10
C TYR A 847 5.43 15.70 -5.78
N VAL A 848 4.74 16.84 -5.79
CA VAL A 848 4.40 17.60 -4.59
C VAL A 848 3.02 17.20 -4.07
N HIS A 849 2.05 16.96 -4.95
CA HIS A 849 0.63 16.82 -4.55
C HIS A 849 0.11 15.37 -4.45
N GLU A 850 0.68 14.40 -5.18
CA GLU A 850 0.05 13.07 -5.38
C GLU A 850 0.98 11.88 -5.07
N ARG A 851 1.77 11.96 -3.98
CA ARG A 851 2.79 10.94 -3.66
C ARG A 851 2.29 9.55 -3.27
N SER A 852 1.00 9.37 -2.97
CA SER A 852 0.46 8.10 -2.47
C SER A 852 -0.49 7.43 -3.47
N GLY A 853 0.03 6.51 -4.28
CA GLY A 853 -0.76 5.65 -5.17
C GLY A 853 -0.56 6.00 -6.64
N GLY A 854 -0.29 4.98 -7.47
CA GLY A 854 -0.07 5.16 -8.90
C GLY A 854 -1.18 6.01 -9.53
N PHE A 855 -0.76 6.96 -10.38
CA PHE A 855 -1.54 7.95 -11.10
C PHE A 855 -3.00 7.52 -11.34
N SER A 856 -3.89 7.82 -10.39
CA SER A 856 -5.32 7.61 -10.52
C SER A 856 -6.10 8.70 -9.79
N SER A 857 -6.24 9.87 -10.39
CA SER A 857 -7.54 10.55 -10.55
C SER A 857 -7.42 11.96 -11.14
N GLY A 858 -7.96 12.14 -12.35
CA GLY A 858 -8.94 13.21 -12.59
C GLY A 858 -8.52 14.66 -12.80
N HIS A 859 -7.30 15.13 -12.53
CA HIS A 859 -6.84 16.47 -12.96
C HIS A 859 -5.42 16.37 -13.58
N LEU A 860 -5.39 16.57 -14.90
CA LEU A 860 -4.27 16.54 -15.88
C LEU A 860 -2.88 16.05 -15.40
N PRO A 861 -2.61 14.72 -15.46
CA PRO A 861 -1.31 14.15 -15.14
C PRO A 861 -0.31 14.41 -16.28
N SER A 862 0.98 14.48 -15.95
CA SER A 862 2.11 14.60 -16.89
C SER A 862 2.02 13.64 -18.09
N ARG A 863 2.63 13.99 -19.22
CA ARG A 863 2.75 13.11 -20.40
C ARG A 863 4.19 12.78 -20.72
N GLN A 864 4.43 11.56 -21.17
CA GLN A 864 5.73 11.18 -21.71
C GLN A 864 6.03 11.96 -22.98
N ILE A 865 7.25 12.44 -23.12
CA ILE A 865 7.72 13.22 -24.27
C ILE A 865 7.61 12.41 -25.57
N SER A 866 7.87 11.10 -25.52
CA SER A 866 7.68 10.21 -26.68
C SER A 866 6.24 10.20 -27.20
N ASN A 867 5.24 10.34 -26.33
CA ASN A 867 3.83 10.39 -26.73
C ASN A 867 3.44 11.71 -27.42
N LEU A 868 4.30 12.73 -27.36
CA LEU A 868 4.10 14.02 -28.02
C LEU A 868 4.79 14.11 -29.39
N ARG A 869 5.50 13.05 -29.82
CA ARG A 869 6.37 13.07 -31.00
C ARG A 869 5.66 13.02 -32.37
N SER A 870 4.33 13.06 -32.43
CA SER A 870 3.51 12.72 -33.61
C SER A 870 3.84 13.48 -34.90
N ALA A 871 4.31 14.73 -34.81
CA ALA A 871 4.66 15.52 -36.00
C ALA A 871 6.06 15.21 -36.55
N PHE A 872 6.97 14.73 -35.70
CA PHE A 872 8.37 14.46 -36.07
C PHE A 872 8.54 13.16 -36.86
N GLU A 873 7.57 12.25 -36.77
CA GLU A 873 7.57 10.96 -37.48
C GLU A 873 7.39 11.11 -39.01
N ASN A 874 6.90 12.26 -39.50
CA ASN A 874 6.65 12.49 -40.93
C ASN A 874 7.84 13.11 -41.69
N ASP A 875 8.91 13.53 -41.00
CA ASP A 875 10.06 14.26 -41.58
C ASP A 875 11.23 13.37 -42.00
N ARG A 876 10.97 12.10 -42.33
CA ARG A 876 12.00 11.18 -42.83
C ARG A 876 12.52 11.64 -44.21
N PRO A 877 13.84 11.81 -44.41
CA PRO A 877 14.43 11.94 -45.75
C PRO A 877 14.20 10.71 -46.63
#